data_AF-A0A8K0V5M7-F1
#
_entry.id   AF-A0A8K0V5M7-F1
#
_cell.length_a   1.000
_cell.length_b   1.000
_cell.length_c   1.000
_cell.angle_alpha   90.00
_cell.angle_beta   90.00
_cell.angle_gamma   90.00
#
_symmetry.space_group_name_H-M   'P 1'
#
loop_
_entity.id
_entity.type
_entity.pdbx_description
1 polymer ?
#
loop_
_entity_poly.entity_id
_entity_poly.type
_entity_poly.pdbx_seq_one_letter_code
_entity_poly.pdbx_strand_id
1 'polypeptide(L)'
;MPDPTLDLKSSVTDWIAAFNRAKGWETLRKNPVVPKATDLRSSPDRQLAGEMAARLAGDDKQALTDAISKDDIALKDLERRVAAAQPGDDIDALQVQLEQLRAGLSEQRANLAIVERIEKRLARLVMMEGNLPDDLKKVRKDNVALRDRAAEAGFDPAALDQKQLAGFRRAHVDMQKNIDNARAEVMTITTDKTGKTRSYAIINGKEYKVLYGLLEQSLLVLQTEGVERAYQKILEVQTLLGNYRSARTGGTVNTAPPSPIEGSGLDGPFRNARDLIDGIRQRGLDATATALQTARDDLYRDVEAAVLAKEDGIREGYLDLIEVIVSGAQRARDDAVAIQSVLAGVNTDIATLVANGHRVDDERTLVADFLKDAAAQSQTSITVGRAHELATEIRQRLKDATDADLALEGLDRDDMRADVEELAGRFGTFFSHNIFTGKIRTQTDTKSQEKKNVRANKDIPRAALDEIELQLMAARQLLDSDSVEALRTADDYLQGVNTFVTTIENDPKVYSHLEDGFKKVETAIKKLESDYRLYLPGDRLDLMAKLTDLRDGQYTRPQDTVNRDTEKLAEKVEALGTEVRSLQVRKRALATRADAVDDLIKNIGKVLKGKKAFVDLDGYYGPEIGQMMQVRDQIAERTEQSLSNAETDIISMQAKLLLALDSARNWAAKKGLDDAGISALDTLLSEARQGQTAHDADEAAKTDFESAVKTLGGDIASVKKMLEKLKADPGEILTLEAKRTALKADVGKTGKFKAGLEEAKALKSRVNQVHDDTESAAAVLDAGLAQAAAACVHMVDGFVTKLDTFVADAILPAGQTDGSNEFDTFDKDKIMSFFTKLAQAVRGTGTDALKTNAAIVADRSAGIPARKKAREAALSELRKLMALFDSFQPMLHFRSHPFSTGDASTRAASARQAMPRLEMRLLTAIKD
;
A
#
# COMPACT_ATOMS: atom_id res chain seq x y z
N MET A 1 -29.85 0.13 45.87
CA MET A 1 -29.64 -0.34 44.48
C MET A 1 -28.24 -0.94 44.41
N PRO A 2 -28.01 -2.04 43.69
CA PRO A 2 -26.69 -2.67 43.62
C PRO A 2 -25.70 -1.81 42.84
N ASP A 3 -24.46 -1.86 43.32
CA ASP A 3 -23.26 -1.10 42.96
C ASP A 3 -22.83 -1.28 41.49
N PRO A 4 -22.66 -0.23 40.67
CA PRO A 4 -22.20 -0.34 39.29
C PRO A 4 -20.67 -0.35 39.26
N THR A 5 -20.04 -1.42 39.77
CA THR A 5 -18.62 -1.64 39.52
C THR A 5 -18.39 -1.88 38.02
N LEU A 6 -17.65 -0.97 37.39
CA LEU A 6 -17.34 -0.91 35.96
C LEU A 6 -16.56 -2.16 35.48
N ASP A 7 -17.13 -2.88 34.50
CA ASP A 7 -16.47 -3.98 33.79
C ASP A 7 -15.53 -3.44 32.68
N LEU A 8 -14.27 -3.90 32.68
CA LEU A 8 -13.22 -3.53 31.73
C LEU A 8 -13.39 -4.14 30.33
N LYS A 9 -14.40 -5.01 30.11
CA LYS A 9 -14.65 -5.69 28.84
C LYS A 9 -15.75 -5.07 27.96
N SER A 10 -16.50 -4.11 28.49
CA SER A 10 -17.58 -3.46 27.72
C SER A 10 -17.02 -2.55 26.63
N SER A 11 -17.73 -2.45 25.51
CA SER A 11 -17.36 -1.54 24.43
C SER A 11 -17.49 -0.08 24.89
N VAL A 12 -16.68 0.82 24.32
CA VAL A 12 -16.76 2.27 24.61
C VAL A 12 -18.16 2.81 24.32
N THR A 13 -18.84 2.23 23.33
CA THR A 13 -20.23 2.51 22.97
C THR A 13 -21.21 2.15 24.10
N ASP A 14 -20.97 1.03 24.79
CA ASP A 14 -21.79 0.61 25.94
C ASP A 14 -21.54 1.48 27.18
N TRP A 15 -20.30 1.95 27.36
CA TRP A 15 -19.93 2.93 28.40
C TRP A 15 -20.63 4.27 28.22
N ILE A 16 -20.57 4.82 27.01
CA ILE A 16 -21.22 6.09 26.65
C ILE A 16 -22.75 5.94 26.74
N ALA A 17 -23.29 4.79 26.30
CA ALA A 17 -24.72 4.51 26.37
C ALA A 17 -25.23 4.27 27.80
N ALA A 18 -24.39 3.76 28.71
CA ALA A 18 -24.73 3.60 30.14
C ALA A 18 -24.69 4.96 30.87
N PHE A 19 -23.70 5.80 30.58
CA PHE A 19 -23.58 7.15 31.13
C PHE A 19 -24.69 8.09 30.64
N ASN A 20 -25.00 8.09 29.34
CA ASN A 20 -26.10 8.89 28.76
C ASN A 20 -27.47 8.45 29.28
N ARG A 21 -27.68 7.13 29.51
CA ARG A 21 -28.89 6.60 30.18
C ARG A 21 -29.01 7.02 31.64
N ALA A 22 -27.91 7.05 32.39
CA ALA A 22 -27.92 7.45 33.80
C ALA A 22 -28.19 8.94 34.02
N LYS A 23 -28.05 9.78 32.99
CA LYS A 23 -28.15 11.25 33.06
C LYS A 23 -29.25 11.85 32.17
N GLY A 24 -30.06 11.02 31.53
CA GLY A 24 -31.23 11.47 30.74
C GLY A 24 -30.89 12.16 29.43
N TRP A 25 -29.71 11.90 28.84
CA TRP A 25 -29.28 12.51 27.59
C TRP A 25 -29.52 11.55 26.42
N GLU A 26 -30.17 12.02 25.35
CA GLU A 26 -30.42 11.19 24.16
C GLU A 26 -29.12 10.88 23.40
N THR A 27 -28.91 9.60 23.10
CA THR A 27 -27.86 9.16 22.17
C THR A 27 -28.22 9.55 20.74
N LEU A 28 -27.53 10.54 20.17
CA LEU A 28 -27.88 11.15 18.88
C LEU A 28 -27.51 10.34 17.62
N ARG A 29 -27.06 9.08 17.71
CA ARG A 29 -26.95 8.21 16.52
C ARG A 29 -27.31 6.75 16.80
N LYS A 30 -28.25 6.22 16.02
CA LYS A 30 -28.57 4.79 15.92
C LYS A 30 -27.72 4.03 14.90
N ASN A 31 -26.96 4.71 14.04
CA ASN A 31 -26.06 4.07 13.05
C ASN A 31 -25.03 5.09 12.54
N PRO A 32 -23.74 5.00 12.89
CA PRO A 32 -22.71 5.61 12.07
C PRO A 32 -22.43 4.67 10.89
N VAL A 33 -22.55 5.17 9.66
CA VAL A 33 -22.00 4.50 8.48
C VAL A 33 -20.48 4.62 8.59
N VAL A 34 -19.86 3.74 9.36
CA VAL A 34 -18.41 3.60 9.47
C VAL A 34 -17.96 2.61 8.40
N PRO A 35 -16.90 2.88 7.64
CA PRO A 35 -16.23 1.85 6.86
C PRO A 35 -15.93 0.64 7.76
N LYS A 36 -16.15 -0.59 7.28
CA LYS A 36 -15.93 -1.78 8.11
C LYS A 36 -14.48 -1.78 8.60
N ALA A 37 -14.26 -1.87 9.92
CA ALA A 37 -12.94 -1.88 10.53
C ALA A 37 -12.02 -3.03 10.04
N THR A 38 -12.58 -4.03 9.37
CA THR A 38 -11.87 -5.12 8.69
C THR A 38 -11.08 -4.67 7.46
N ASP A 39 -11.43 -3.52 6.87
CA ASP A 39 -10.90 -3.07 5.58
C ASP A 39 -9.82 -2.00 5.74
N LEU A 40 -9.61 -1.49 6.96
CA LEU A 40 -8.65 -0.41 7.27
C LEU A 40 -7.46 -0.95 8.06
N ARG A 41 -6.24 -0.65 7.60
CA ARG A 41 -5.01 -1.03 8.32
C ARG A 41 -4.70 -0.03 9.44
N SER A 42 -4.04 -0.51 10.50
CA SER A 42 -3.81 0.23 11.74
C SER A 42 -2.68 1.26 11.69
N SER A 43 -1.61 1.00 10.93
CA SER A 43 -0.49 1.94 10.76
C SER A 43 0.09 1.85 9.33
N PRO A 44 0.46 3.00 8.72
CA PRO A 44 1.12 3.04 7.43
C PRO A 44 2.66 2.88 7.52
N ASP A 45 3.24 2.79 8.72
CA ASP A 45 4.68 2.73 8.99
C ASP A 45 5.45 1.75 8.09
N ARG A 46 5.05 0.48 8.04
CA ARG A 46 5.73 -0.54 7.23
C ARG A 46 5.59 -0.30 5.73
N GLN A 47 4.49 0.34 5.32
CA GLN A 47 4.25 0.63 3.92
C GLN A 47 5.07 1.83 3.46
N LEU A 48 5.14 2.87 4.27
CA LEU A 48 6.02 4.02 4.07
C LEU A 48 7.50 3.60 4.11
N ALA A 49 7.89 2.71 5.03
CA ALA A 49 9.24 2.15 5.07
C ALA A 49 9.54 1.27 3.83
N GLY A 50 8.55 0.50 3.35
CA GLY A 50 8.67 -0.30 2.13
C GLY A 50 8.75 0.55 0.85
N GLU A 51 8.01 1.64 0.79
CA GLU A 51 8.05 2.63 -0.29
C GLU A 51 9.39 3.38 -0.29
N MET A 52 9.90 3.76 0.90
CA MET A 52 11.24 4.30 1.06
C MET A 52 12.31 3.30 0.58
N ALA A 53 12.25 2.04 1.00
CA ALA A 53 13.18 1.01 0.56
C ALA A 53 13.08 0.70 -0.94
N ALA A 54 11.87 0.79 -1.53
CA ALA A 54 11.68 0.63 -2.96
C ALA A 54 12.28 1.79 -3.76
N ARG A 55 12.14 3.03 -3.27
CA ARG A 55 12.70 4.25 -3.87
C ARG A 55 14.21 4.33 -3.75
N LEU A 56 14.76 3.75 -2.68
CA LEU A 56 16.19 3.61 -2.48
C LEU A 56 16.79 2.40 -3.23
N ALA A 57 15.97 1.55 -3.88
CA ALA A 57 16.40 0.37 -4.63
C ALA A 57 17.29 -0.64 -3.85
N GLY A 58 17.32 -0.57 -2.52
CA GLY A 58 18.18 -1.41 -1.67
C GLY A 58 19.44 -0.69 -1.16
N ASP A 59 19.73 0.50 -1.67
CA ASP A 59 20.78 1.38 -1.17
C ASP A 59 20.29 2.19 0.05
N ASP A 60 21.19 2.92 0.72
CA ASP A 60 20.80 3.89 1.74
C ASP A 60 20.64 5.30 1.15
N LYS A 61 20.07 6.22 1.95
CA LYS A 61 19.88 7.62 1.57
C LYS A 61 21.21 8.29 1.19
N GLN A 62 22.31 7.88 1.82
CA GLN A 62 23.63 8.44 1.58
C GLN A 62 24.13 8.04 0.19
N ALA A 63 23.99 6.78 -0.19
CA ALA A 63 24.33 6.27 -1.51
C ALA A 63 23.54 6.96 -2.64
N LEU A 64 22.24 7.25 -2.45
CA LEU A 64 21.47 8.06 -3.40
C LEU A 64 21.97 9.50 -3.49
N THR A 65 22.35 10.10 -2.35
CA THR A 65 22.94 11.45 -2.29
C THR A 65 24.30 11.49 -2.99
N ASP A 66 25.12 10.46 -2.78
CA ASP A 66 26.44 10.31 -3.38
C ASP A 66 26.33 10.05 -4.90
N ALA A 67 25.32 9.27 -5.33
CA ALA A 67 25.00 9.06 -6.75
C ALA A 67 24.59 10.37 -7.44
N ILE A 68 23.69 11.16 -6.84
CA ILE A 68 23.31 12.48 -7.34
C ILE A 68 24.55 13.38 -7.46
N SER A 69 25.40 13.41 -6.44
CA SER A 69 26.62 14.22 -6.46
C SER A 69 27.59 13.77 -7.56
N LYS A 70 27.71 12.46 -7.79
CA LYS A 70 28.56 11.89 -8.84
C LYS A 70 28.03 12.21 -10.24
N ASP A 71 26.73 12.06 -10.45
CA ASP A 71 26.07 12.33 -11.73
C ASP A 71 26.04 13.84 -12.02
N ASP A 72 25.96 14.72 -11.01
CA ASP A 72 26.09 16.18 -11.18
C ASP A 72 27.50 16.58 -11.65
N ILE A 73 28.52 15.89 -11.17
CA ILE A 73 29.91 16.10 -11.61
C ILE A 73 30.07 15.61 -13.05
N ALA A 74 29.54 14.43 -13.37
CA ALA A 74 29.55 13.88 -14.73
C ALA A 74 28.78 14.78 -15.72
N LEU A 75 27.64 15.36 -15.30
CA LEU A 75 26.85 16.28 -16.11
C LEU A 75 27.65 17.53 -16.46
N LYS A 76 28.30 18.14 -15.46
CA LYS A 76 29.15 19.32 -15.68
C LYS A 76 30.34 19.02 -16.59
N ASP A 77 30.92 17.82 -16.51
CA ASP A 77 32.02 17.42 -17.39
C ASP A 77 31.54 17.19 -18.83
N LEU A 78 30.38 16.55 -19.00
CA LEU A 78 29.78 16.32 -20.30
C LEU A 78 29.33 17.62 -20.98
N GLU A 79 28.73 18.55 -20.22
CA GLU A 79 28.38 19.89 -20.68
C GLU A 79 29.62 20.67 -21.16
N ARG A 80 30.76 20.54 -20.47
CA ARG A 80 32.04 21.13 -20.90
C ARG A 80 32.55 20.50 -22.19
N ARG A 81 32.43 19.18 -22.35
CA ARG A 81 32.87 18.46 -23.56
C ARG A 81 32.02 18.81 -24.77
N VAL A 82 30.70 18.94 -24.60
CA VAL A 82 29.79 19.42 -25.66
C VAL A 82 30.14 20.86 -26.05
N ALA A 83 30.41 21.74 -25.08
CA ALA A 83 30.81 23.12 -25.36
C ALA A 83 32.19 23.24 -26.04
N ALA A 84 33.06 22.24 -25.92
CA ALA A 84 34.42 22.23 -26.47
C ALA A 84 34.56 21.44 -27.79
N ALA A 85 33.48 20.85 -28.30
CA ALA A 85 33.50 19.98 -29.48
C ALA A 85 33.91 20.73 -30.77
N GLN A 86 34.75 20.09 -31.59
CA GLN A 86 35.26 20.62 -32.87
C GLN A 86 34.45 20.07 -34.07
N PRO A 87 34.54 20.69 -35.27
CA PRO A 87 33.89 20.20 -36.48
C PRO A 87 34.53 18.86 -36.91
N GLY A 88 33.90 17.75 -36.52
CA GLY A 88 34.41 16.39 -36.70
C GLY A 88 34.17 15.46 -35.51
N ASP A 89 33.86 16.03 -34.33
CA ASP A 89 33.42 15.28 -33.17
C ASP A 89 31.95 14.86 -33.31
N ASP A 90 31.60 13.71 -32.73
CA ASP A 90 30.24 13.16 -32.72
C ASP A 90 29.37 13.89 -31.65
N ILE A 91 28.96 15.12 -31.99
CA ILE A 91 28.18 16.00 -31.12
C ILE A 91 26.82 15.38 -30.77
N ASP A 92 26.21 14.66 -31.71
CA ASP A 92 24.90 14.02 -31.53
C ASP A 92 24.99 12.92 -30.44
N ALA A 93 26.05 12.11 -30.44
CA ALA A 93 26.28 11.12 -29.39
C ALA A 93 26.49 11.76 -28.00
N LEU A 94 27.19 12.90 -27.94
CA LEU A 94 27.39 13.63 -26.68
C LEU A 94 26.10 14.29 -26.17
N GLN A 95 25.24 14.80 -27.06
CA GLN A 95 23.94 15.36 -26.71
C GLN A 95 22.97 14.27 -26.19
N VAL A 96 22.96 13.09 -26.81
CA VAL A 96 22.17 11.94 -26.32
C VAL A 96 22.61 11.51 -24.92
N GLN A 97 23.92 11.45 -24.66
CA GLN A 97 24.44 11.17 -23.31
C GLN A 97 24.05 12.25 -22.31
N LEU A 98 24.02 13.52 -22.72
CA LEU A 98 23.65 14.65 -21.88
C LEU A 98 22.17 14.61 -21.48
N GLU A 99 21.28 14.30 -22.42
CA GLU A 99 19.84 14.12 -22.15
C GLU A 99 19.57 12.94 -21.23
N GLN A 100 20.23 11.80 -21.48
CA GLN A 100 20.10 10.60 -20.62
C GLN A 100 20.54 10.88 -19.18
N LEU A 101 21.67 11.59 -19.01
CA LEU A 101 22.19 11.92 -17.69
C LEU A 101 21.29 12.95 -16.97
N ARG A 102 20.77 13.96 -17.67
CA ARG A 102 19.81 14.93 -17.11
C ARG A 102 18.50 14.27 -16.67
N ALA A 103 17.97 13.34 -17.46
CA ALA A 103 16.78 12.59 -17.14
C ALA A 103 16.99 11.72 -15.88
N GLY A 104 18.10 10.98 -15.82
CA GLY A 104 18.46 10.17 -14.65
C GLY A 104 18.65 10.99 -13.37
N LEU A 105 19.28 12.16 -13.46
CA LEU A 105 19.55 13.03 -12.32
C LEU A 105 18.28 13.71 -11.78
N SER A 106 17.36 14.09 -12.66
CA SER A 106 16.03 14.59 -12.29
C SER A 106 15.24 13.53 -11.50
N GLU A 107 15.25 12.29 -11.98
CA GLU A 107 14.59 11.16 -11.32
C GLU A 107 15.20 10.87 -9.93
N GLN A 108 16.53 10.83 -9.82
CA GLN A 108 17.21 10.61 -8.55
C GLN A 108 16.91 11.72 -7.52
N ARG A 109 16.92 13.00 -7.93
CA ARG A 109 16.55 14.14 -7.06
C ARG A 109 15.11 14.08 -6.59
N ALA A 110 14.18 13.70 -7.48
CA ALA A 110 12.78 13.48 -7.13
C ALA A 110 12.64 12.34 -6.11
N ASN A 111 13.37 11.24 -6.30
CA ASN A 111 13.38 10.11 -5.37
C ASN A 111 13.94 10.51 -3.99
N LEU A 112 15.02 11.31 -3.93
CA LEU A 112 15.57 11.80 -2.66
C LEU A 112 14.55 12.68 -1.91
N ALA A 113 13.92 13.64 -2.57
CA ALA A 113 12.92 14.52 -1.95
C ALA A 113 11.71 13.73 -1.40
N ILE A 114 11.30 12.66 -2.09
CA ILE A 114 10.26 11.74 -1.62
C ILE A 114 10.74 10.97 -0.39
N VAL A 115 11.95 10.42 -0.40
CA VAL A 115 12.56 9.69 0.73
C VAL A 115 12.62 10.58 1.98
N GLU A 116 13.08 11.83 1.88
CA GLU A 116 13.15 12.74 3.03
C GLU A 116 11.78 13.09 3.62
N ARG A 117 10.77 13.22 2.76
CA ARG A 117 9.39 13.48 3.19
C ARG A 117 8.81 12.26 3.92
N ILE A 118 9.08 11.06 3.41
CA ILE A 118 8.68 9.79 4.01
C ILE A 118 9.38 9.59 5.36
N GLU A 119 10.68 9.88 5.46
CA GLU A 119 11.50 9.77 6.68
C GLU A 119 10.97 10.69 7.81
N LYS A 120 10.73 11.98 7.51
CA LYS A 120 10.15 12.92 8.48
C LYS A 120 8.77 12.49 8.96
N ARG A 121 7.97 11.88 8.07
CA ARG A 121 6.63 11.37 8.39
C ARG A 121 6.69 10.12 9.25
N LEU A 122 7.60 9.19 8.94
CA LEU A 122 7.88 8.00 9.74
C LEU A 122 8.32 8.39 11.15
N ALA A 123 9.25 9.33 11.31
CA ALA A 123 9.72 9.79 12.60
C ALA A 123 8.58 10.35 13.47
N ARG A 124 7.70 11.19 12.90
CA ARG A 124 6.51 11.72 13.60
C ARG A 124 5.52 10.62 13.97
N LEU A 125 5.23 9.69 13.05
CA LEU A 125 4.35 8.56 13.30
C LEU A 125 4.88 7.67 14.43
N VAL A 126 6.16 7.31 14.41
CA VAL A 126 6.80 6.48 15.43
C VAL A 126 6.77 7.17 16.80
N MET A 127 7.09 8.46 16.85
CA MET A 127 7.04 9.24 18.08
C MET A 127 5.63 9.27 18.69
N MET A 128 4.60 9.50 17.87
CA MET A 128 3.23 9.52 18.38
C MET A 128 2.71 8.13 18.74
N GLU A 129 2.89 7.14 17.88
CA GLU A 129 2.36 5.79 18.11
C GLU A 129 3.06 5.09 19.28
N GLY A 130 4.32 5.43 19.54
CA GLY A 130 5.09 4.98 20.69
C GLY A 130 4.53 5.45 22.03
N ASN A 131 3.98 6.67 22.10
CA ASN A 131 3.45 7.26 23.33
C ASN A 131 1.99 6.89 23.63
N LEU A 132 1.23 6.38 22.65
CA LEU A 132 -0.19 6.04 22.80
C LEU A 132 -0.53 5.10 23.98
N PRO A 133 0.27 4.07 24.33
CA PRO A 133 -0.02 3.23 25.48
C PRO A 133 0.01 3.99 26.80
N ASP A 134 0.98 4.89 26.96
CA ASP A 134 1.15 5.71 28.16
C ASP A 134 0.09 6.82 28.22
N ASP A 135 -0.24 7.44 27.08
CA ASP A 135 -1.34 8.41 26.97
C ASP A 135 -2.67 7.76 27.35
N LEU A 136 -2.96 6.55 26.86
CA LEU A 136 -4.17 5.80 27.24
C LEU A 136 -4.21 5.46 28.72
N LYS A 137 -3.06 5.09 29.31
CA LYS A 137 -2.95 4.77 30.73
C LYS A 137 -3.17 6.01 31.58
N LYS A 138 -2.58 7.15 31.18
CA LYS A 138 -2.73 8.45 31.84
C LYS A 138 -4.17 8.93 31.79
N VAL A 139 -4.78 8.99 30.60
CA VAL A 139 -6.17 9.44 30.41
C VAL A 139 -7.15 8.60 31.23
N ARG A 140 -6.95 7.28 31.31
CA ARG A 140 -7.76 6.40 32.15
C ARG A 140 -7.59 6.70 33.65
N LYS A 141 -6.35 6.85 34.12
CA LYS A 141 -6.06 7.16 35.52
C LYS A 141 -6.71 8.49 35.92
N ASP A 142 -6.58 9.50 35.07
CA ASP A 142 -7.14 10.83 35.29
C ASP A 142 -8.68 10.81 35.27
N ASN A 143 -9.30 10.05 34.36
CA ASN A 143 -10.75 9.87 34.32
C ASN A 143 -11.31 9.17 35.56
N VAL A 144 -10.62 8.16 36.08
CA VAL A 144 -11.02 7.49 37.34
C VAL A 144 -10.96 8.49 38.49
N ALA A 145 -9.84 9.20 38.64
CA ALA A 145 -9.67 10.19 39.69
C ALA A 145 -10.70 11.35 39.61
N LEU A 146 -11.06 11.80 38.40
CA LEU A 146 -12.07 12.84 38.20
C LEU A 146 -13.50 12.32 38.45
N ARG A 147 -13.80 11.07 38.12
CA ARG A 147 -15.10 10.44 38.42
C ARG A 147 -15.33 10.32 39.92
N ASP A 148 -14.30 9.90 40.66
CA ASP A 148 -14.39 9.77 42.13
C ASP A 148 -14.70 11.14 42.76
N ARG A 149 -14.02 12.20 42.31
CA ARG A 149 -14.32 13.58 42.76
C ARG A 149 -15.71 14.07 42.33
N ALA A 150 -16.14 13.76 41.10
CA ALA A 150 -17.44 14.18 40.59
C ALA A 150 -18.60 13.51 41.34
N ALA A 151 -18.41 12.27 41.82
CA ALA A 151 -19.39 11.57 42.64
C ALA A 151 -19.57 12.24 44.02
N GLU A 152 -18.53 12.88 44.56
CA GLU A 152 -18.56 13.59 45.83
C GLU A 152 -19.10 15.03 45.71
N ALA A 153 -19.00 15.65 44.53
CA ALA A 153 -19.26 17.08 44.32
C ALA A 153 -20.74 17.51 44.27
N GLY A 154 -21.71 16.58 44.23
CA GLY A 154 -23.13 16.93 44.28
C GLY A 154 -23.61 17.86 43.14
N PHE A 155 -23.13 17.64 41.92
CA PHE A 155 -23.32 18.54 40.77
C PHE A 155 -24.80 18.73 40.35
N ASP A 156 -25.28 19.97 40.38
CA ASP A 156 -26.56 20.39 39.80
C ASP A 156 -26.35 21.19 38.49
N PRO A 157 -26.70 20.64 37.32
CA PRO A 157 -26.59 21.34 36.05
C PRO A 157 -27.50 22.58 35.94
N ALA A 158 -28.56 22.67 36.76
CA ALA A 158 -29.47 23.81 36.76
C ALA A 158 -28.88 25.04 37.48
N ALA A 159 -27.89 24.83 38.35
CA ALA A 159 -27.18 25.89 39.07
C ALA A 159 -26.10 26.59 38.21
N LEU A 160 -25.78 26.06 37.03
CA LEU A 160 -24.83 26.66 36.09
C LEU A 160 -25.49 27.73 35.21
N ASP A 161 -24.69 28.69 34.73
CA ASP A 161 -25.10 29.61 33.66
C ASP A 161 -25.49 28.80 32.42
N GLN A 162 -26.78 28.86 32.08
CA GLN A 162 -27.36 28.07 31.00
C GLN A 162 -26.82 28.46 29.62
N LYS A 163 -26.35 29.70 29.43
CA LYS A 163 -25.73 30.15 28.18
C LYS A 163 -24.33 29.58 28.02
N GLN A 164 -23.53 29.59 29.08
CA GLN A 164 -22.19 28.98 29.09
C GLN A 164 -22.27 27.45 28.94
N LEU A 165 -23.24 26.82 29.63
CA LEU A 165 -23.49 25.38 29.52
C LEU A 165 -23.96 25.00 28.11
N ALA A 166 -24.82 25.80 27.47
CA ALA A 166 -25.24 25.58 26.08
C ALA A 166 -24.08 25.74 25.09
N GLY A 167 -23.21 26.74 25.30
CA GLY A 167 -21.98 26.90 24.54
C GLY A 167 -21.08 25.68 24.67
N PHE A 168 -20.83 25.23 25.90
CA PHE A 168 -20.00 24.07 26.19
C PHE A 168 -20.54 22.81 25.51
N ARG A 169 -21.85 22.57 25.62
CA ARG A 169 -22.52 21.45 24.94
C ARG A 169 -22.33 21.49 23.44
N ARG A 170 -22.45 22.67 22.81
CA ARG A 170 -22.21 22.84 21.37
C ARG A 170 -20.76 22.52 21.01
N ALA A 171 -19.79 23.09 21.73
CA ALA A 171 -18.38 22.84 21.50
C ALA A 171 -17.98 21.37 21.70
N HIS A 172 -18.57 20.72 22.71
CA HIS A 172 -18.36 19.30 23.00
C HIS A 172 -18.89 18.41 21.86
N VAL A 173 -20.13 18.67 21.41
CA VAL A 173 -20.75 17.95 20.29
C VAL A 173 -20.02 18.18 18.97
N ASP A 174 -19.60 19.42 18.70
CA ASP A 174 -18.83 19.75 17.50
C ASP A 174 -17.46 19.05 17.50
N MET A 175 -16.79 19.01 18.65
CA MET A 175 -15.53 18.29 18.82
C MET A 175 -15.72 16.77 18.66
N GLN A 176 -16.78 16.21 19.23
CA GLN A 176 -17.16 14.81 19.06
C GLN A 176 -17.35 14.46 17.57
N LYS A 177 -18.10 15.30 16.85
CA LYS A 177 -18.33 15.17 15.40
C LYS A 177 -17.02 15.26 14.62
N ASN A 178 -16.10 16.14 15.01
CA ASN A 178 -14.78 16.27 14.37
C ASN A 178 -13.92 15.02 14.57
N ILE A 179 -13.94 14.40 15.75
CA ILE A 179 -13.23 13.14 16.01
C ILE A 179 -13.84 12.00 15.18
N ASP A 180 -15.17 11.91 15.11
CA ASP A 180 -15.86 10.87 14.35
C ASP A 180 -15.63 11.04 12.83
N ASN A 181 -15.63 12.27 12.33
CA ASN A 181 -15.29 12.57 10.93
C ASN A 181 -13.84 12.15 10.63
N ALA A 182 -12.88 12.56 11.47
CA ALA A 182 -11.48 12.18 11.31
C ALA A 182 -11.26 10.66 11.37
N ARG A 183 -12.09 9.94 12.13
CA ARG A 183 -12.06 8.47 12.20
C ARG A 183 -12.60 7.80 10.93
N ALA A 184 -13.58 8.43 10.27
CA ALA A 184 -14.17 7.96 9.03
C ALA A 184 -13.33 8.33 7.80
N GLU A 185 -12.46 9.33 7.91
CA GLU A 185 -11.53 9.70 6.86
C GLU A 185 -10.47 8.61 6.62
N VAL A 186 -10.19 8.38 5.33
CA VAL A 186 -9.28 7.32 4.87
C VAL A 186 -8.21 7.92 3.97
N MET A 187 -6.97 7.51 4.20
CA MET A 187 -5.81 7.78 3.38
C MET A 187 -5.45 6.52 2.59
N THR A 188 -5.22 6.66 1.29
CA THR A 188 -4.79 5.57 0.42
C THR A 188 -3.30 5.68 0.09
N ILE A 189 -2.58 4.55 0.11
CA ILE A 189 -1.21 4.43 -0.44
C ILE A 189 -1.24 3.35 -1.53
N THR A 190 -0.79 3.71 -2.74
CA THR A 190 -0.65 2.78 -3.87
C THR A 190 0.77 2.25 -3.92
N THR A 191 0.93 0.93 -4.04
CA THR A 191 2.26 0.30 -4.14
C THR A 191 2.73 0.17 -5.58
N ASP A 192 3.92 0.69 -5.84
CA ASP A 192 4.60 0.85 -7.12
C ASP A 192 4.81 -0.50 -7.84
N LYS A 193 5.10 -1.58 -7.11
CA LYS A 193 5.43 -2.89 -7.71
C LYS A 193 4.23 -3.80 -7.98
N THR A 194 3.04 -3.49 -7.48
CA THR A 194 1.87 -4.38 -7.62
C THR A 194 0.55 -3.68 -7.96
N GLY A 195 0.52 -2.35 -8.01
CA GLY A 195 -0.70 -1.56 -8.21
C GLY A 195 -1.73 -1.70 -7.08
N LYS A 196 -1.39 -2.38 -5.98
CA LYS A 196 -2.31 -2.60 -4.87
C LYS A 196 -2.40 -1.34 -4.01
N THR A 197 -3.59 -0.74 -3.98
CA THR A 197 -3.94 0.37 -3.09
C THR A 197 -4.33 -0.15 -1.72
N ARG A 198 -3.75 0.44 -0.66
CA ARG A 198 -4.10 0.14 0.73
C ARG A 198 -4.65 1.37 1.42
N SER A 199 -5.76 1.18 2.12
CA SER A 199 -6.48 2.21 2.86
C SER A 199 -6.13 2.20 4.35
N TYR A 200 -5.83 3.36 4.90
CA TYR A 200 -5.47 3.62 6.30
C TYR A 200 -6.41 4.66 6.89
N ALA A 201 -6.78 4.52 8.17
CA ALA A 201 -7.57 5.55 8.84
C ALA A 201 -6.70 6.79 9.17
N ILE A 202 -7.28 7.99 9.05
CA ILE A 202 -6.59 9.26 9.39
C ILE A 202 -6.38 9.43 10.89
N ILE A 203 -7.14 8.75 11.74
CA ILE A 203 -6.76 8.50 13.15
C ILE A 203 -7.00 7.03 13.48
N ASN A 204 -6.09 6.40 14.22
CA ASN A 204 -6.17 4.97 14.57
C ASN A 204 -7.11 4.72 15.77
N GLY A 205 -7.37 3.45 16.07
CA GLY A 205 -8.33 3.08 17.13
C GLY A 205 -7.85 3.39 18.56
N LYS A 206 -6.55 3.64 18.77
CA LYS A 206 -5.97 4.04 20.06
C LYS A 206 -6.01 5.56 20.21
N GLU A 207 -5.62 6.31 19.19
CA GLU A 207 -5.75 7.78 19.09
C GLU A 207 -7.20 8.20 19.30
N TYR A 208 -8.15 7.52 18.65
CA TYR A 208 -9.58 7.72 18.85
C TYR A 208 -9.99 7.56 20.33
N LYS A 209 -9.45 6.55 21.04
CA LYS A 209 -9.73 6.30 22.45
C LYS A 209 -9.09 7.34 23.37
N VAL A 210 -7.91 7.86 23.03
CA VAL A 210 -7.26 8.95 23.77
C VAL A 210 -8.09 10.23 23.63
N LEU A 211 -8.46 10.61 22.40
CA LEU A 211 -9.27 11.80 22.12
C LEU A 211 -10.63 11.76 22.81
N TYR A 212 -11.34 10.62 22.71
CA TYR A 212 -12.62 10.46 23.41
C TYR A 212 -12.47 10.43 24.93
N GLY A 213 -11.39 9.82 25.45
CA GLY A 213 -11.13 9.80 26.88
C GLY A 213 -10.83 11.20 27.44
N LEU A 214 -10.12 12.05 26.70
CA LEU A 214 -9.89 13.45 27.04
C LEU A 214 -11.17 14.30 26.88
N LEU A 215 -11.98 14.01 25.86
CA LEU A 215 -13.28 14.65 25.68
C LEU A 215 -14.25 14.26 26.81
N GLU A 216 -14.13 13.06 27.37
CA GLU A 216 -14.83 12.64 28.59
C GLU A 216 -14.32 13.36 29.83
N GLN A 217 -13.00 13.58 29.96
CA GLN A 217 -12.45 14.42 31.03
C GLN A 217 -13.10 15.80 31.04
N SER A 218 -13.37 16.40 29.88
CA SER A 218 -14.05 17.70 29.83
C SER A 218 -15.42 17.70 30.53
N LEU A 219 -16.18 16.60 30.43
CA LEU A 219 -17.48 16.46 31.11
C LEU A 219 -17.33 16.25 32.62
N LEU A 220 -16.29 15.54 33.05
CA LEU A 220 -16.03 15.30 34.47
C LEU A 220 -15.45 16.55 35.15
N VAL A 221 -14.60 17.29 34.43
CA VAL A 221 -14.08 18.59 34.82
C VAL A 221 -15.21 19.62 34.90
N LEU A 222 -16.21 19.56 34.00
CA LEU A 222 -17.41 20.40 34.13
C LEU A 222 -18.13 20.18 35.47
N GLN A 223 -18.16 18.93 35.97
CA GLN A 223 -18.84 18.56 37.20
C GLN A 223 -18.08 18.93 38.47
N THR A 224 -16.77 19.12 38.37
CA THR A 224 -15.86 19.26 39.52
C THR A 224 -15.16 20.61 39.59
N GLU A 225 -14.87 21.22 38.44
CA GLU A 225 -14.02 22.40 38.28
C GLU A 225 -14.67 23.50 37.41
N GLY A 226 -15.89 23.29 36.89
CA GLY A 226 -16.67 24.30 36.19
C GLY A 226 -16.48 24.38 34.67
N VAL A 227 -17.28 25.24 34.02
CA VAL A 227 -17.44 25.32 32.55
C VAL A 227 -16.16 25.76 31.83
N GLU A 228 -15.41 26.71 32.40
CA GLU A 228 -14.18 27.27 31.82
C GLU A 228 -13.07 26.22 31.66
N ARG A 229 -12.80 25.48 32.75
CA ARG A 229 -11.85 24.36 32.80
C ARG A 229 -12.28 23.22 31.87
N ALA A 230 -13.58 22.94 31.79
CA ALA A 230 -14.13 21.96 30.88
C ALA A 230 -13.89 22.34 29.41
N TYR A 231 -14.06 23.62 29.06
CA TYR A 231 -13.73 24.14 27.73
C TYR A 231 -12.25 23.99 27.36
N GLN A 232 -11.34 24.17 28.32
CA GLN A 232 -9.91 23.94 28.09
C GLN A 232 -9.60 22.52 27.69
N LYS A 233 -10.27 21.55 28.31
CA LYS A 233 -10.14 20.15 27.91
C LYS A 233 -10.64 19.90 26.49
N ILE A 234 -11.66 20.62 26.01
CA ILE A 234 -12.09 20.52 24.61
C ILE A 234 -11.01 21.08 23.65
N LEU A 235 -10.36 22.19 24.00
CA LEU A 235 -9.27 22.76 23.19
C LEU A 235 -8.04 21.83 23.17
N GLU A 236 -7.68 21.22 24.30
CA GLU A 236 -6.61 20.20 24.34
C GLU A 236 -6.92 19.02 23.39
N VAL A 237 -8.17 18.56 23.35
CA VAL A 237 -8.63 17.51 22.44
C VAL A 237 -8.52 17.96 20.98
N GLN A 238 -8.85 19.22 20.68
CA GLN A 238 -8.73 19.80 19.35
C GLN A 238 -7.28 19.86 18.87
N THR A 239 -6.37 20.36 19.71
CA THR A 239 -4.92 20.41 19.41
C THR A 239 -4.37 19.01 19.18
N LEU A 240 -4.74 18.04 20.03
CA LEU A 240 -4.26 16.67 19.91
C LEU A 240 -4.83 15.96 18.67
N LEU A 241 -6.09 16.21 18.32
CA LEU A 241 -6.68 15.72 17.07
C LEU A 241 -5.93 16.30 15.86
N GLY A 242 -5.60 17.60 15.91
CA GLY A 242 -4.75 18.27 14.93
C GLY A 242 -3.43 17.52 14.74
N ASN A 243 -2.69 17.29 15.83
CA ASN A 243 -1.41 16.57 15.80
C ASN A 243 -1.53 15.15 15.20
N TYR A 244 -2.57 14.40 15.59
CA TYR A 244 -2.80 13.05 15.06
C TYR A 244 -3.09 13.05 13.55
N ARG A 245 -3.93 13.99 13.09
CA ARG A 245 -4.18 14.18 11.66
C ARG A 245 -2.89 14.60 10.94
N SER A 246 -2.17 15.60 11.45
CA SER A 246 -0.93 16.12 10.87
C SER A 246 0.17 15.07 10.69
N ALA A 247 0.36 14.17 11.65
CA ALA A 247 1.39 13.15 11.52
C ALA A 247 1.01 12.08 10.47
N ARG A 248 -0.28 11.82 10.30
CA ARG A 248 -0.78 10.85 9.32
C ARG A 248 -0.95 11.45 7.94
N THR A 249 -1.34 12.71 7.80
CA THR A 249 -1.62 13.36 6.49
C THR A 249 -0.54 14.35 6.06
N GLY A 250 0.21 14.94 6.99
CA GLY A 250 1.26 15.93 6.76
C GLY A 250 0.88 17.39 7.01
N GLY A 251 -0.39 17.74 7.29
CA GLY A 251 -0.86 19.14 7.42
C GLY A 251 -1.05 19.63 8.86
N THR A 252 -0.49 20.78 9.26
CA THR A 252 -0.53 21.40 10.62
C THR A 252 -1.85 22.13 10.96
N VAL A 253 -2.31 22.07 12.23
CA VAL A 253 -3.52 22.78 12.74
C VAL A 253 -3.22 23.55 14.04
N ASN A 254 -3.57 24.86 14.10
CA ASN A 254 -3.36 25.78 15.23
C ASN A 254 -4.53 25.76 16.26
N THR A 255 -4.26 25.85 17.59
CA THR A 255 -5.17 26.41 18.66
C THR A 255 -4.51 26.37 20.07
N ALA A 256 -4.67 27.44 20.89
CA ALA A 256 -4.01 27.66 22.21
C ALA A 256 -5.01 27.92 23.40
N PRO A 257 -4.61 27.77 24.70
CA PRO A 257 -5.46 27.93 25.92
C PRO A 257 -5.15 29.17 26.85
N PRO A 258 -6.01 29.57 27.85
CA PRO A 258 -6.01 30.84 28.63
C PRO A 258 -5.62 30.77 30.14
N SER A 259 -5.50 31.96 30.77
CA SER A 259 -4.85 32.36 32.06
C SER A 259 -5.78 32.65 33.29
N PRO A 260 -5.27 32.96 34.52
CA PRO A 260 -5.88 32.62 35.83
C PRO A 260 -6.20 33.78 36.84
N ILE A 261 -7.16 34.67 36.61
CA ILE A 261 -7.46 35.83 37.52
C ILE A 261 -8.91 35.75 38.04
N GLU A 262 -9.22 34.64 38.71
CA GLU A 262 -10.55 34.41 39.26
C GLU A 262 -10.86 35.36 40.44
N GLY A 263 -11.75 36.34 40.21
CA GLY A 263 -12.43 37.07 41.28
C GLY A 263 -12.68 38.56 41.01
N SER A 264 -11.93 39.19 40.11
CA SER A 264 -12.24 40.55 39.67
C SER A 264 -13.18 40.47 38.47
N GLY A 265 -14.29 41.20 38.45
CA GLY A 265 -15.15 41.32 37.26
C GLY A 265 -14.46 41.95 36.03
N LEU A 266 -13.13 42.13 36.09
CA LEU A 266 -12.23 42.67 35.07
C LEU A 266 -11.42 41.58 34.35
N ASP A 267 -11.50 40.32 34.79
CA ASP A 267 -10.73 39.20 34.23
C ASP A 267 -11.07 38.93 32.74
N GLY A 268 -12.37 38.94 32.42
CA GLY A 268 -12.85 38.86 31.04
C GLY A 268 -12.31 39.99 30.15
N PRO A 269 -12.44 41.27 30.54
CA PRO A 269 -11.82 42.40 29.85
C PRO A 269 -10.31 42.28 29.64
N PHE A 270 -9.53 41.89 30.67
CA PHE A 270 -8.08 41.71 30.54
C PHE A 270 -7.69 40.57 29.61
N ARG A 271 -8.48 39.50 29.61
CA ARG A 271 -8.30 38.38 28.68
C ARG A 271 -8.65 38.77 27.25
N ASN A 272 -9.74 39.51 27.04
CA ASN A 272 -10.10 40.04 25.73
C ASN A 272 -8.99 40.94 25.17
N ALA A 273 -8.44 41.85 25.99
CA ALA A 273 -7.30 42.68 25.57
C ALA A 273 -6.10 41.82 25.14
N ARG A 274 -5.77 40.80 25.95
CA ARG A 274 -4.67 39.87 25.65
C ARG A 274 -4.87 39.12 24.34
N ASP A 275 -6.05 38.53 24.16
CA ASP A 275 -6.38 37.73 22.99
C ASP A 275 -6.32 38.57 21.70
N LEU A 276 -6.72 39.85 21.78
CA LEU A 276 -6.60 40.80 20.67
C LEU A 276 -5.14 41.17 20.39
N ILE A 277 -4.35 41.44 21.43
CA ILE A 277 -2.93 41.79 21.33
C ILE A 277 -2.10 40.63 20.78
N ASP A 278 -2.33 39.40 21.27
CA ASP A 278 -1.71 38.20 20.75
C ASP A 278 -2.13 37.94 19.29
N GLY A 279 -3.40 38.25 18.96
CA GLY A 279 -3.89 38.22 17.58
C GLY A 279 -3.23 39.25 16.65
N ILE A 280 -2.80 40.41 17.16
CA ILE A 280 -2.01 41.41 16.42
C ILE A 280 -0.57 40.92 16.24
N ARG A 281 0.03 40.37 17.31
CA ARG A 281 1.40 39.84 17.31
C ARG A 281 1.57 38.71 16.29
N GLN A 282 0.64 37.76 16.27
CA GLN A 282 0.64 36.67 15.28
C GLN A 282 0.56 37.16 13.82
N ARG A 283 0.14 38.41 13.61
CA ARG A 283 0.05 39.02 12.28
C ARG A 283 1.29 39.85 11.90
N GLY A 284 2.32 39.86 12.74
CA GLY A 284 3.62 40.48 12.47
C GLY A 284 3.72 41.95 12.86
N LEU A 285 2.72 42.51 13.56
CA LEU A 285 2.75 43.88 14.07
C LEU A 285 3.27 43.92 15.51
N ASP A 286 4.48 43.40 15.70
CA ASP A 286 5.04 43.12 17.03
C ASP A 286 5.25 44.37 17.88
N ALA A 287 5.60 45.50 17.28
CA ALA A 287 5.80 46.76 18.00
C ALA A 287 4.49 47.29 18.63
N THR A 288 3.40 47.29 17.86
CA THR A 288 2.06 47.69 18.34
C THR A 288 1.52 46.72 19.38
N ALA A 289 1.67 45.40 19.14
CA ALA A 289 1.30 44.39 20.11
C ALA A 289 2.07 44.54 21.42
N THR A 290 3.38 44.83 21.36
CA THR A 290 4.23 45.01 22.54
C THR A 290 3.86 46.27 23.34
N ALA A 291 3.54 47.38 22.67
CA ALA A 291 3.09 48.61 23.33
C ALA A 291 1.76 48.40 24.07
N LEU A 292 0.78 47.77 23.41
CA LEU A 292 -0.53 47.46 24.01
C LEU A 292 -0.42 46.40 25.13
N GLN A 293 0.47 45.42 24.96
CA GLN A 293 0.76 44.41 25.99
C GLN A 293 1.34 45.06 27.23
N THR A 294 2.27 45.99 27.07
CA THR A 294 2.90 46.71 28.19
C THR A 294 1.84 47.52 28.94
N ALA A 295 1.02 48.30 28.24
CA ALA A 295 -0.07 49.08 28.85
C ALA A 295 -1.09 48.20 29.59
N ARG A 296 -1.43 47.03 29.02
CA ARG A 296 -2.29 46.04 29.65
C ARG A 296 -1.65 45.47 30.92
N ASP A 297 -0.37 45.09 30.86
CA ASP A 297 0.33 44.42 31.96
C ASP A 297 0.69 45.39 33.11
N ASP A 298 0.87 46.68 32.82
CA ASP A 298 0.95 47.75 33.81
C ASP A 298 -0.40 47.92 34.52
N LEU A 299 -1.50 48.08 33.76
CA LEU A 299 -2.85 48.20 34.32
C LEU A 299 -3.28 46.95 35.11
N TYR A 300 -2.84 45.78 34.66
CA TYR A 300 -3.09 44.52 35.35
C TYR A 300 -2.40 44.45 36.72
N ARG A 301 -1.16 44.93 36.81
CA ARG A 301 -0.43 45.05 38.09
C ARG A 301 -1.06 46.07 39.02
N ASP A 302 -1.54 47.19 38.49
CA ASP A 302 -2.24 48.21 39.29
C ASP A 302 -3.55 47.67 39.88
N VAL A 303 -4.32 46.91 39.10
CA VAL A 303 -5.53 46.24 39.58
C VAL A 303 -5.21 45.16 40.61
N GLU A 304 -4.15 44.38 40.41
CA GLU A 304 -3.70 43.37 41.38
C GLU A 304 -3.29 44.01 42.72
N ALA A 305 -2.57 45.14 42.68
CA ALA A 305 -2.21 45.91 43.87
C ALA A 305 -3.44 46.47 44.60
N ALA A 306 -4.43 47.01 43.87
CA ALA A 306 -5.68 47.52 44.44
C ALA A 306 -6.54 46.40 45.07
N VAL A 307 -6.60 45.22 44.42
CA VAL A 307 -7.28 44.02 44.96
C VAL A 307 -6.62 43.55 46.25
N LEU A 308 -5.28 43.54 46.31
CA LEU A 308 -4.53 43.19 47.53
C LEU A 308 -4.72 44.23 48.65
N ALA A 309 -4.88 45.51 48.29
CA ALA A 309 -5.18 46.59 49.22
C ALA A 309 -6.65 46.61 49.72
N LYS A 310 -7.52 45.76 49.14
CA LYS A 310 -8.97 45.66 49.44
C LYS A 310 -9.71 46.98 49.23
N GLU A 311 -9.36 47.73 48.19
CA GLU A 311 -10.07 48.95 47.85
C GLU A 311 -11.50 48.64 47.37
N ASP A 312 -12.49 49.38 47.88
CA ASP A 312 -13.88 49.23 47.46
C ASP A 312 -14.08 49.88 46.07
N GLY A 313 -14.80 49.22 45.16
CA GLY A 313 -15.14 49.79 43.85
C GLY A 313 -14.09 49.63 42.74
N ILE A 314 -13.08 48.77 42.91
CA ILE A 314 -12.00 48.50 41.91
C ILE A 314 -12.54 48.30 40.48
N ARG A 315 -13.69 47.62 40.34
CA ARG A 315 -14.29 47.38 39.04
C ARG A 315 -14.72 48.69 38.36
N GLU A 316 -15.36 49.60 39.10
CA GLU A 316 -15.84 50.88 38.54
C GLU A 316 -14.67 51.83 38.21
N GLY A 317 -13.56 51.75 38.94
CA GLY A 317 -12.39 52.60 38.70
C GLY A 317 -11.54 52.21 37.49
N TYR A 318 -11.50 50.91 37.12
CA TYR A 318 -10.54 50.39 36.14
C TYR A 318 -11.15 49.80 34.86
N LEU A 319 -12.47 49.58 34.81
CA LEU A 319 -13.12 48.99 33.63
C LEU A 319 -12.95 49.86 32.38
N ASP A 320 -13.17 51.16 32.49
CA ASP A 320 -13.06 52.11 31.36
C ASP A 320 -11.64 52.12 30.77
N LEU A 321 -10.61 52.03 31.62
CA LEU A 321 -9.22 51.99 31.19
C LEU A 321 -8.90 50.70 30.41
N ILE A 322 -9.46 49.55 30.84
CA ILE A 322 -9.31 48.29 30.11
C ILE A 322 -10.07 48.33 28.78
N GLU A 323 -11.27 48.91 28.75
CA GLU A 323 -12.06 49.05 27.51
C GLU A 323 -11.36 49.91 26.46
N VAL A 324 -10.62 50.95 26.87
CA VAL A 324 -9.78 51.76 25.98
C VAL A 324 -8.69 50.90 25.33
N ILE A 325 -8.01 50.06 26.12
CA ILE A 325 -6.98 49.14 25.61
C ILE A 325 -7.59 48.10 24.65
N VAL A 326 -8.73 47.50 25.01
CA VAL A 326 -9.46 46.53 24.18
C VAL A 326 -9.87 47.18 22.85
N SER A 327 -10.43 48.39 22.89
CA SER A 327 -10.88 49.11 21.68
C SER A 327 -9.72 49.56 20.78
N GLY A 328 -8.57 49.87 21.37
CA GLY A 328 -7.34 50.15 20.64
C GLY A 328 -6.76 48.89 19.97
N ALA A 329 -6.72 47.78 20.70
CA ALA A 329 -6.28 46.48 20.20
C ALA A 329 -7.20 45.93 19.11
N GLN A 330 -8.52 46.11 19.23
CA GLN A 330 -9.46 45.67 18.21
C GLN A 330 -9.24 46.41 16.87
N ARG A 331 -9.10 47.74 16.91
CA ARG A 331 -8.83 48.54 15.70
C ARG A 331 -7.53 48.14 15.01
N ALA A 332 -6.44 48.04 15.79
CA ALA A 332 -5.16 47.63 15.24
C ALA A 332 -5.17 46.19 14.67
N ARG A 333 -5.97 45.29 15.25
CA ARG A 333 -6.19 43.95 14.72
C ARG A 333 -6.94 43.97 13.39
N ASP A 334 -8.00 44.76 13.28
CA ASP A 334 -8.81 44.84 12.07
C ASP A 334 -8.01 45.45 10.89
N ASP A 335 -7.19 46.45 11.17
CA ASP A 335 -6.24 47.01 10.19
C ASP A 335 -5.22 45.95 9.74
N ALA A 336 -4.68 45.16 10.66
CA ALA A 336 -3.77 44.06 10.35
C ALA A 336 -4.42 42.98 9.48
N VAL A 337 -5.69 42.66 9.73
CA VAL A 337 -6.49 41.70 8.94
C VAL A 337 -6.65 42.22 7.51
N ALA A 338 -7.01 43.49 7.35
CA ALA A 338 -7.18 44.10 6.04
C ALA A 338 -5.87 44.06 5.23
N ILE A 339 -4.75 44.46 5.84
CA ILE A 339 -3.42 44.44 5.18
C ILE A 339 -3.04 43.02 4.76
N GLN A 340 -3.22 42.02 5.63
CA GLN A 340 -2.91 40.62 5.29
C GLN A 340 -3.80 40.08 4.16
N SER A 341 -5.08 40.41 4.14
CA SER A 341 -5.98 39.99 3.07
C SER A 341 -5.56 40.57 1.72
N VAL A 342 -5.13 41.84 1.71
CA VAL A 342 -4.64 42.50 0.49
C VAL A 342 -3.33 41.85 0.02
N LEU A 343 -2.39 41.60 0.93
CA LEU A 343 -1.12 40.95 0.61
C LEU A 343 -1.26 39.48 0.19
N ALA A 344 -2.22 38.74 0.74
CA ALA A 344 -2.52 37.38 0.31
C ALA A 344 -3.04 37.36 -1.14
N GLY A 345 -3.88 38.33 -1.51
CA GLY A 345 -4.29 38.54 -2.90
C GLY A 345 -3.08 38.80 -3.79
N VAL A 346 -2.24 39.77 -3.43
CA VAL A 346 -1.01 40.12 -4.18
C VAL A 346 -0.04 38.94 -4.31
N ASN A 347 0.14 38.13 -3.27
CA ASN A 347 1.02 36.96 -3.34
C ASN A 347 0.45 35.83 -4.21
N THR A 348 -0.88 35.68 -4.24
CA THR A 348 -1.55 34.74 -5.14
C THR A 348 -1.36 35.20 -6.59
N ASP A 349 -1.55 36.49 -6.83
CA ASP A 349 -1.32 37.16 -8.11
C ASP A 349 0.14 36.95 -8.58
N ILE A 350 1.13 37.19 -7.72
CA ILE A 350 2.56 36.93 -8.00
C ILE A 350 2.87 35.44 -8.23
N ALA A 351 2.25 34.53 -7.47
CA ALA A 351 2.47 33.09 -7.63
C ALA A 351 1.95 32.58 -8.98
N THR A 352 0.81 33.11 -9.44
CA THR A 352 0.27 32.83 -10.78
C THR A 352 1.23 33.29 -11.87
N LEU A 353 1.83 34.48 -11.74
CA LEU A 353 2.85 34.96 -12.69
C LEU A 353 4.10 34.09 -12.75
N VAL A 354 4.58 33.61 -11.59
CA VAL A 354 5.74 32.70 -11.53
C VAL A 354 5.41 31.35 -12.15
N ALA A 355 4.19 30.83 -11.93
CA ALA A 355 3.74 29.61 -12.56
C ALA A 355 3.67 29.74 -14.10
N ASN A 356 3.37 30.95 -14.58
CA ASN A 356 3.37 31.29 -16.01
C ASN A 356 4.77 31.67 -16.56
N GLY A 357 5.84 31.53 -15.76
CA GLY A 357 7.23 31.68 -16.24
C GLY A 357 7.77 33.11 -16.24
N HIS A 358 7.04 34.09 -15.70
CA HIS A 358 7.51 35.47 -15.62
C HIS A 358 8.60 35.67 -14.57
N ARG A 359 9.49 36.63 -14.83
CA ARG A 359 10.46 37.12 -13.83
C ARG A 359 9.76 38.12 -12.92
N VAL A 360 9.69 37.79 -11.62
CA VAL A 360 8.90 38.54 -10.62
C VAL A 360 9.79 39.04 -9.46
N ASP A 361 11.09 39.11 -9.70
CA ASP A 361 12.10 39.39 -8.66
C ASP A 361 11.98 40.83 -8.13
N ASP A 362 11.63 41.79 -8.98
CA ASP A 362 11.47 43.20 -8.60
C ASP A 362 10.16 43.43 -7.80
N GLU A 363 9.06 42.78 -8.18
CA GLU A 363 7.78 42.86 -7.48
C GLU A 363 7.83 42.20 -6.10
N ARG A 364 8.54 41.07 -5.99
CA ARG A 364 8.81 40.42 -4.70
C ARG A 364 9.64 41.30 -3.78
N THR A 365 10.58 42.05 -4.34
CA THR A 365 11.40 43.03 -3.61
C THR A 365 10.54 44.20 -3.13
N LEU A 366 9.65 44.74 -3.98
CA LEU A 366 8.68 45.77 -3.62
C LEU A 366 7.72 45.36 -2.48
N VAL A 367 7.21 44.12 -2.51
CA VAL A 367 6.37 43.57 -1.43
C VAL A 367 7.17 43.41 -0.13
N ALA A 368 8.43 42.98 -0.23
CA ALA A 368 9.31 42.84 0.94
C ALA A 368 9.67 44.19 1.57
N ASP A 369 9.93 45.22 0.75
CA ASP A 369 10.21 46.58 1.21
C ASP A 369 8.96 47.22 1.83
N PHE A 370 7.77 47.01 1.25
CA PHE A 370 6.51 47.44 1.84
C PHE A 370 6.26 46.80 3.21
N LEU A 371 6.52 45.50 3.36
CA LEU A 371 6.39 44.79 4.64
C LEU A 371 7.34 45.35 5.71
N LYS A 372 8.56 45.72 5.31
CA LYS A 372 9.56 46.33 6.17
C LYS A 372 9.14 47.72 6.62
N ASP A 373 8.59 48.53 5.72
CA ASP A 373 8.07 49.88 6.01
C ASP A 373 6.80 49.83 6.87
N ALA A 374 5.89 48.88 6.59
CA ALA A 374 4.67 48.67 7.36
C ALA A 374 4.95 48.23 8.81
N ALA A 375 5.98 47.39 9.01
CA ALA A 375 6.47 47.01 10.33
C ALA A 375 7.10 48.20 11.08
N ALA A 376 7.68 49.17 10.36
CA ALA A 376 8.28 50.37 10.94
C ALA A 376 7.27 51.50 11.26
N GLN A 377 6.13 51.57 10.57
CA GLN A 377 5.14 52.66 10.67
C GLN A 377 3.89 52.34 11.52
N SER A 378 3.91 51.30 12.36
CA SER A 378 2.73 50.69 12.98
C SER A 378 1.93 51.54 14.00
N GLN A 379 2.18 52.85 14.09
CA GLN A 379 1.46 53.80 14.96
C GLN A 379 0.43 54.70 14.25
N THR A 380 0.32 54.70 12.92
CA THR A 380 -0.63 55.58 12.19
C THR A 380 -1.48 54.81 11.17
N SER A 381 -2.77 55.17 11.04
CA SER A 381 -3.79 54.56 10.17
C SER A 381 -3.53 54.67 8.65
N ILE A 382 -2.30 54.99 8.25
CA ILE A 382 -1.88 55.30 6.87
C ILE A 382 -1.58 54.00 6.07
N THR A 383 -1.46 52.86 6.75
CA THR A 383 -0.91 51.60 6.18
C THR A 383 -1.89 50.82 5.29
N VAL A 384 -3.21 50.94 5.48
CA VAL A 384 -4.22 50.19 4.67
C VAL A 384 -4.40 50.78 3.27
N GLY A 385 -4.43 52.12 3.15
CA GLY A 385 -4.59 52.80 1.85
C GLY A 385 -3.44 52.49 0.90
N ARG A 386 -2.20 52.51 1.42
CA ARG A 386 -0.99 52.22 0.65
C ARG A 386 -0.89 50.75 0.22
N ALA A 387 -1.40 49.81 1.03
CA ALA A 387 -1.50 48.40 0.64
C ALA A 387 -2.48 48.21 -0.54
N HIS A 388 -3.60 48.93 -0.54
CA HIS A 388 -4.58 48.87 -1.63
C HIS A 388 -4.06 49.49 -2.94
N GLU A 389 -3.32 50.59 -2.86
CA GLU A 389 -2.67 51.20 -4.02
C GLU A 389 -1.66 50.23 -4.66
N LEU A 390 -0.80 49.60 -3.84
CA LEU A 390 0.17 48.61 -4.30
C LEU A 390 -0.51 47.40 -4.96
N ALA A 391 -1.60 46.89 -4.37
CA ALA A 391 -2.35 45.78 -4.93
C ALA A 391 -3.01 46.13 -6.26
N THR A 392 -3.44 47.38 -6.43
CA THR A 392 -4.02 47.86 -7.70
C THR A 392 -2.95 47.94 -8.78
N GLU A 393 -1.76 48.45 -8.45
CA GLU A 393 -0.63 48.54 -9.38
C GLU A 393 -0.15 47.15 -9.83
N ILE A 394 0.01 46.20 -8.90
CA ILE A 394 0.46 44.83 -9.21
C ILE A 394 -0.57 44.10 -10.08
N ARG A 395 -1.87 44.24 -9.79
CA ARG A 395 -2.93 43.62 -10.61
C ARG A 395 -3.01 44.18 -12.01
N GLN A 396 -2.81 45.48 -12.18
CA GLN A 396 -2.80 46.08 -13.52
C GLN A 396 -1.62 45.53 -14.33
N ARG A 397 -0.42 45.45 -13.74
CA ARG A 397 0.75 44.87 -14.41
C ARG A 397 0.58 43.39 -14.73
N LEU A 398 -0.12 42.64 -13.86
CA LEU A 398 -0.44 41.22 -14.08
C LEU A 398 -1.39 41.03 -15.27
N LYS A 399 -2.39 41.90 -15.38
CA LYS A 399 -3.30 41.92 -16.53
C LYS A 399 -2.53 42.19 -17.82
N ASP A 400 -1.67 43.21 -17.81
CA ASP A 400 -0.87 43.57 -18.99
C ASP A 400 0.10 42.44 -19.41
N ALA A 401 0.68 41.70 -18.46
CA ALA A 401 1.53 40.54 -18.72
C ALA A 401 0.74 39.33 -19.26
N THR A 402 -0.45 39.06 -18.71
CA THR A 402 -1.32 37.97 -19.17
C THR A 402 -1.82 38.22 -20.59
N ASP A 403 -2.23 39.46 -20.88
CA ASP A 403 -2.68 39.87 -22.22
C ASP A 403 -1.53 39.76 -23.25
N ALA A 404 -0.29 40.00 -22.84
CA ALA A 404 0.90 39.81 -23.69
C ALA A 404 1.21 38.33 -23.98
N ASP A 405 1.07 37.43 -23.01
CA ASP A 405 1.28 35.99 -23.20
C ASP A 405 0.23 35.37 -24.12
N LEU A 406 -1.04 35.76 -23.94
CA LEU A 406 -2.14 35.35 -24.81
C LEU A 406 -1.88 35.76 -26.26
N ALA A 407 -1.37 36.98 -26.47
CA ALA A 407 -0.98 37.46 -27.79
C ALA A 407 0.22 36.70 -28.39
N LEU A 408 1.18 36.25 -27.57
CA LEU A 408 2.36 35.47 -27.99
C LEU A 408 2.00 34.04 -28.44
N GLU A 409 1.09 33.39 -27.72
CA GLU A 409 0.59 32.03 -28.04
C GLU A 409 -0.51 32.05 -29.12
N GLY A 410 -0.95 33.24 -29.56
CA GLY A 410 -2.03 33.39 -30.53
C GLY A 410 -3.39 32.93 -30.00
N LEU A 411 -3.58 32.95 -28.68
CA LEU A 411 -4.80 32.54 -28.00
C LEU A 411 -5.67 33.78 -27.72
N ASP A 412 -6.85 33.85 -28.30
CA ASP A 412 -7.82 34.90 -28.03
C ASP A 412 -9.07 34.31 -27.36
N ARG A 413 -9.37 34.74 -26.12
CA ARG A 413 -10.50 34.20 -25.34
C ARG A 413 -11.85 34.50 -25.99
N ASP A 414 -11.99 35.65 -26.65
CA ASP A 414 -13.23 36.03 -27.29
C ASP A 414 -13.43 35.23 -28.58
N ASP A 415 -12.35 35.01 -29.35
CA ASP A 415 -12.38 34.13 -30.53
C ASP A 415 -12.69 32.68 -30.12
N MET A 416 -12.04 32.14 -29.08
CA MET A 416 -12.31 30.79 -28.61
C MET A 416 -13.72 30.62 -28.03
N ARG A 417 -14.28 31.66 -27.40
CA ARG A 417 -15.69 31.66 -26.96
C ARG A 417 -16.63 31.66 -28.16
N ALA A 418 -16.32 32.44 -29.20
CA ALA A 418 -17.05 32.40 -30.45
C ALA A 418 -16.96 31.00 -31.10
N ASP A 419 -15.79 30.36 -31.08
CA ASP A 419 -15.58 29.00 -31.59
C ASP A 419 -16.37 27.95 -30.81
N VAL A 420 -16.45 28.03 -29.47
CA VAL A 420 -17.31 27.15 -28.67
C VAL A 420 -18.78 27.29 -29.08
N GLU A 421 -19.26 28.53 -29.24
CA GLU A 421 -20.66 28.78 -29.61
C GLU A 421 -20.94 28.35 -31.05
N GLU A 422 -20.02 28.61 -31.97
CA GLU A 422 -20.11 28.17 -33.37
C GLU A 422 -20.10 26.65 -33.46
N LEU A 423 -19.14 25.98 -32.83
CA LEU A 423 -19.02 24.52 -32.86
C LEU A 423 -20.18 23.85 -32.13
N ALA A 424 -20.66 24.40 -31.01
CA ALA A 424 -21.88 23.92 -30.36
C ALA A 424 -23.11 24.10 -31.26
N GLY A 425 -23.18 25.20 -32.01
CA GLY A 425 -24.23 25.46 -33.00
C GLY A 425 -24.17 24.52 -34.20
N ARG A 426 -22.98 24.30 -34.78
CA ARG A 426 -22.72 23.35 -35.86
C ARG A 426 -23.02 21.92 -35.41
N PHE A 427 -22.55 21.52 -34.23
CA PHE A 427 -22.85 20.23 -33.62
C PHE A 427 -24.35 20.05 -33.35
N GLY A 428 -25.01 21.06 -32.79
CA GLY A 428 -26.45 21.05 -32.54
C GLY A 428 -27.28 20.96 -33.83
N THR A 429 -26.86 21.66 -34.89
CA THR A 429 -27.49 21.61 -36.22
C THR A 429 -27.26 20.25 -36.89
N PHE A 430 -26.02 19.75 -36.85
CA PHE A 430 -25.65 18.42 -37.30
C PHE A 430 -26.47 17.33 -36.59
N PHE A 431 -26.60 17.42 -35.26
CA PHE A 431 -27.34 16.49 -34.44
C PHE A 431 -28.84 16.53 -34.76
N SER A 432 -29.42 17.74 -34.86
CA SER A 432 -30.83 17.94 -35.20
C SER A 432 -31.17 17.45 -36.61
N HIS A 433 -30.31 17.72 -37.58
CA HIS A 433 -30.47 17.25 -38.97
C HIS A 433 -30.39 15.72 -39.06
N ASN A 434 -29.48 15.09 -38.33
CA ASN A 434 -29.34 13.63 -38.29
C ASN A 434 -30.46 12.93 -37.48
N ILE A 435 -31.09 13.62 -36.51
CA ILE A 435 -32.34 13.16 -35.88
C ILE A 435 -33.49 13.25 -36.89
N PHE A 436 -33.65 14.38 -37.58
CA PHE A 436 -34.76 14.63 -38.49
C PHE A 436 -34.76 13.70 -39.71
N THR A 437 -33.57 13.35 -40.23
CA THR A 437 -33.40 12.37 -41.31
C THR A 437 -33.55 10.92 -40.86
N GLY A 438 -33.84 10.67 -39.58
CA GLY A 438 -34.07 9.34 -39.02
C GLY A 438 -32.81 8.50 -38.78
N LYS A 439 -31.62 9.12 -38.91
CA LYS A 439 -30.31 8.49 -38.71
C LYS A 439 -29.96 8.34 -37.22
N ILE A 440 -30.53 9.20 -36.36
CA ILE A 440 -30.46 9.15 -34.89
C ILE A 440 -31.89 9.05 -34.34
N ARG A 441 -32.19 8.05 -33.50
CA ARG A 441 -33.49 7.92 -32.80
C ARG A 441 -33.30 8.04 -31.30
N THR A 442 -34.22 8.69 -30.60
CA THR A 442 -34.30 8.69 -29.13
C THR A 442 -35.14 7.49 -28.67
N GLN A 443 -34.58 6.63 -27.82
CA GLN A 443 -35.27 5.51 -27.18
C GLN A 443 -35.06 5.56 -25.67
N THR A 444 -36.15 5.49 -24.91
CA THR A 444 -36.08 5.46 -23.45
C THR A 444 -35.46 4.15 -22.96
N ASP A 445 -34.38 4.25 -22.18
CA ASP A 445 -33.74 3.11 -21.54
C ASP A 445 -34.68 2.49 -20.51
N THR A 446 -34.89 1.18 -20.62
CA THR A 446 -35.84 0.42 -19.80
C THR A 446 -35.40 0.31 -18.33
N LYS A 447 -34.11 0.50 -18.01
CA LYS A 447 -33.61 0.45 -16.63
C LYS A 447 -33.50 1.82 -15.96
N SER A 448 -33.07 2.84 -16.70
CA SER A 448 -32.83 4.19 -16.15
C SER A 448 -33.98 5.17 -16.39
N GLN A 449 -34.94 4.83 -17.26
CA GLN A 449 -36.00 5.74 -17.75
C GLN A 449 -35.50 7.02 -18.44
N GLU A 450 -34.19 7.16 -18.65
CA GLU A 450 -33.63 8.26 -19.42
C GLU A 450 -33.89 8.04 -20.92
N LYS A 451 -34.25 9.10 -21.64
CA LYS A 451 -34.30 9.08 -23.11
C LYS A 451 -32.86 8.96 -23.61
N LYS A 452 -32.45 7.76 -24.05
CA LYS A 452 -31.12 7.50 -24.60
C LYS A 452 -31.19 7.46 -26.13
N ASN A 453 -30.21 8.03 -26.80
CA ASN A 453 -30.14 7.94 -28.26
C ASN A 453 -29.80 6.49 -28.65
N VAL A 454 -30.67 5.80 -29.37
CA VAL A 454 -30.48 4.42 -29.86
C VAL A 454 -30.48 4.38 -31.38
N ARG A 455 -29.50 3.64 -31.92
CA ARG A 455 -29.06 3.55 -33.32
C ARG A 455 -30.17 3.34 -34.36
N ALA A 456 -30.01 4.03 -35.49
CA ALA A 456 -30.29 3.44 -36.80
C ALA A 456 -29.11 3.58 -37.79
N ASN A 457 -28.18 4.54 -37.62
CA ASN A 457 -27.10 4.73 -38.59
C ASN A 457 -25.77 4.06 -38.19
N LYS A 458 -25.14 3.35 -39.15
CA LYS A 458 -23.83 2.68 -39.03
C LYS A 458 -22.65 3.65 -39.14
N ASP A 459 -22.92 4.85 -39.65
CA ASP A 459 -21.90 5.78 -40.13
C ASP A 459 -21.24 6.60 -39.00
N ILE A 460 -21.95 6.88 -37.90
CA ILE A 460 -21.46 7.75 -36.80
C ILE A 460 -21.49 6.99 -35.46
N PRO A 461 -20.35 6.77 -34.80
CA PRO A 461 -20.29 6.08 -33.51
C PRO A 461 -20.88 6.91 -32.36
N ARG A 462 -21.67 6.27 -31.48
CA ARG A 462 -22.26 6.91 -30.29
C ARG A 462 -21.20 7.45 -29.33
N ALA A 463 -20.14 6.69 -29.09
CA ALA A 463 -19.05 7.09 -28.20
C ALA A 463 -18.41 8.41 -28.64
N ALA A 464 -18.34 8.66 -29.96
CA ALA A 464 -17.81 9.91 -30.48
C ALA A 464 -18.73 11.10 -30.19
N LEU A 465 -20.06 10.93 -30.29
CA LEU A 465 -21.02 11.99 -29.96
C LEU A 465 -20.97 12.35 -28.47
N ASP A 466 -20.89 11.33 -27.60
CA ASP A 466 -20.80 11.52 -26.15
C ASP A 466 -19.46 12.21 -25.77
N GLU A 467 -18.36 11.86 -26.44
CA GLU A 467 -17.02 12.46 -26.23
C GLU A 467 -16.96 13.93 -26.69
N ILE A 468 -17.61 14.29 -27.79
CA ILE A 468 -17.64 15.68 -28.29
C ILE A 468 -18.46 16.58 -27.38
N GLU A 469 -19.60 16.08 -26.90
CA GLU A 469 -20.40 16.81 -25.93
C GLU A 469 -19.60 17.06 -24.64
N LEU A 470 -18.82 16.07 -24.21
CA LEU A 470 -17.91 16.21 -23.07
C LEU A 470 -16.79 17.23 -23.34
N GLN A 471 -16.14 17.17 -24.50
CA GLN A 471 -15.06 18.09 -24.87
C GLN A 471 -15.53 19.54 -25.03
N LEU A 472 -16.71 19.76 -25.61
CA LEU A 472 -17.34 21.09 -25.67
C LEU A 472 -17.69 21.61 -24.27
N MET A 473 -18.21 20.75 -23.37
CA MET A 473 -18.47 21.14 -21.98
C MET A 473 -17.16 21.45 -21.23
N ALA A 474 -16.12 20.64 -21.42
CA ALA A 474 -14.82 20.83 -20.78
C ALA A 474 -14.14 22.11 -21.29
N ALA A 475 -14.10 22.36 -22.60
CA ALA A 475 -13.58 23.59 -23.18
C ALA A 475 -14.31 24.82 -22.63
N ARG A 476 -15.65 24.76 -22.53
CA ARG A 476 -16.45 25.86 -21.95
C ARG A 476 -16.10 26.14 -20.48
N GLN A 477 -15.82 25.10 -19.68
CA GLN A 477 -15.38 25.27 -18.29
C GLN A 477 -13.96 25.82 -18.18
N LEU A 478 -13.06 25.39 -19.07
CA LEU A 478 -11.67 25.81 -19.09
C LEU A 478 -11.49 27.26 -19.58
N LEU A 479 -12.40 27.75 -20.44
CA LEU A 479 -12.44 29.15 -20.89
C LEU A 479 -12.75 30.17 -19.80
N ASP A 480 -13.30 29.73 -18.67
CA ASP A 480 -13.51 30.58 -17.49
C ASP A 480 -12.27 30.65 -16.57
N SER A 481 -11.17 29.99 -16.96
CA SER A 481 -9.89 30.01 -16.25
C SER A 481 -8.98 31.14 -16.72
N ASP A 482 -8.16 31.68 -15.79
CA ASP A 482 -7.13 32.68 -16.11
C ASP A 482 -5.77 32.06 -16.49
N SER A 483 -5.68 30.73 -16.52
CA SER A 483 -4.46 30.01 -16.84
C SER A 483 -4.28 29.83 -18.36
N VAL A 484 -3.15 30.29 -18.90
CA VAL A 484 -2.78 30.11 -20.32
C VAL A 484 -2.78 28.63 -20.71
N GLU A 485 -2.31 27.73 -19.83
CA GLU A 485 -2.32 26.28 -20.08
C GLU A 485 -3.73 25.68 -20.12
N ALA A 486 -4.67 26.24 -19.34
CA ALA A 486 -6.07 25.81 -19.37
C ALA A 486 -6.74 26.27 -20.66
N LEU A 487 -6.42 27.48 -21.12
CA LEU A 487 -6.88 28.02 -22.39
C LEU A 487 -6.29 27.22 -23.56
N ARG A 488 -5.01 26.89 -23.52
CA ARG A 488 -4.41 26.00 -24.53
C ARG A 488 -5.10 24.63 -24.59
N THR A 489 -5.42 24.04 -23.43
CA THR A 489 -6.17 22.77 -23.37
C THR A 489 -7.58 22.92 -23.93
N ALA A 490 -8.24 24.06 -23.68
CA ALA A 490 -9.53 24.38 -24.29
C ALA A 490 -9.42 24.52 -25.81
N ASP A 491 -8.36 25.15 -26.32
CA ASP A 491 -8.10 25.27 -27.76
C ASP A 491 -7.88 23.90 -28.40
N ASP A 492 -7.07 23.03 -27.78
CA ASP A 492 -6.87 21.65 -28.24
C ASP A 492 -8.19 20.86 -28.34
N TYR A 493 -9.09 21.02 -27.35
CA TYR A 493 -10.43 20.42 -27.40
C TYR A 493 -11.28 21.00 -28.53
N LEU A 494 -11.24 22.32 -28.76
CA LEU A 494 -12.00 22.96 -29.82
C LEU A 494 -11.50 22.55 -31.20
N GLN A 495 -10.18 22.49 -31.40
CA GLN A 495 -9.57 21.97 -32.62
C GLN A 495 -9.94 20.49 -32.86
N GLY A 496 -9.95 19.67 -31.81
CA GLY A 496 -10.38 18.27 -31.87
C GLY A 496 -11.84 18.12 -32.33
N VAL A 497 -12.75 18.89 -31.71
CA VAL A 497 -14.17 18.92 -32.07
C VAL A 497 -14.38 19.43 -33.50
N ASN A 498 -13.70 20.51 -33.89
CA ASN A 498 -13.79 21.06 -35.24
C ASN A 498 -13.29 20.07 -36.30
N THR A 499 -12.17 19.39 -36.01
CA THR A 499 -11.62 18.33 -36.88
C THR A 499 -12.64 17.21 -37.05
N PHE A 500 -13.26 16.76 -35.97
CA PHE A 500 -14.30 15.74 -36.04
C PHE A 500 -15.50 16.17 -36.89
N VAL A 501 -16.08 17.34 -36.58
CA VAL A 501 -17.28 17.85 -37.25
C VAL A 501 -17.01 17.98 -38.75
N THR A 502 -15.89 18.61 -39.10
CA THR A 502 -15.46 18.80 -40.49
C THR A 502 -15.21 17.47 -41.22
N THR A 503 -14.60 16.48 -40.55
CA THR A 503 -14.34 15.16 -41.15
C THR A 503 -15.65 14.43 -41.48
N ILE A 504 -16.65 14.49 -40.59
CA ILE A 504 -17.96 13.86 -40.84
C ILE A 504 -18.78 14.64 -41.87
N GLU A 505 -18.69 15.96 -41.90
CA GLU A 505 -19.31 16.78 -42.94
C GLU A 505 -18.78 16.42 -44.33
N ASN A 506 -17.47 16.14 -44.44
CA ASN A 506 -16.81 15.77 -45.69
C ASN A 506 -17.05 14.31 -46.10
N ASP A 507 -16.93 13.35 -45.17
CA ASP A 507 -17.25 11.94 -45.40
C ASP A 507 -17.98 11.33 -44.19
N PRO A 508 -19.31 11.18 -44.27
CA PRO A 508 -20.10 10.59 -43.19
C PRO A 508 -19.69 9.16 -42.83
N LYS A 509 -19.05 8.40 -43.74
CA LYS A 509 -18.72 6.97 -43.55
C LYS A 509 -17.30 6.71 -43.06
N VAL A 510 -16.51 7.76 -42.91
CA VAL A 510 -15.10 7.69 -42.51
C VAL A 510 -14.82 6.76 -41.33
N TYR A 511 -15.57 6.90 -40.24
CA TYR A 511 -15.36 6.10 -39.02
C TYR A 511 -15.83 4.65 -39.18
N SER A 512 -16.77 4.37 -40.09
CA SER A 512 -17.10 2.99 -40.45
C SER A 512 -15.95 2.34 -41.20
N HIS A 513 -15.25 3.07 -42.07
CA HIS A 513 -14.08 2.56 -42.78
C HIS A 513 -12.89 2.32 -41.84
N LEU A 514 -12.64 3.24 -40.90
CA LEU A 514 -11.64 3.07 -39.83
C LEU A 514 -11.94 1.85 -38.96
N GLU A 515 -13.19 1.69 -38.52
CA GLU A 515 -13.65 0.56 -37.72
C GLU A 515 -13.48 -0.78 -38.47
N ASP A 516 -13.73 -0.81 -39.79
CA ASP A 516 -13.45 -1.99 -40.61
C ASP A 516 -11.94 -2.26 -40.72
N GLY A 517 -11.11 -1.21 -40.78
CA GLY A 517 -9.66 -1.31 -40.68
C GLY A 517 -9.20 -1.93 -39.36
N PHE A 518 -9.70 -1.43 -38.23
CA PHE A 518 -9.40 -1.98 -36.91
C PHE A 518 -9.82 -3.44 -36.79
N LYS A 519 -11.01 -3.81 -37.28
CA LYS A 519 -11.46 -5.21 -37.28
C LYS A 519 -10.57 -6.13 -38.09
N LYS A 520 -10.03 -5.66 -39.23
CA LYS A 520 -9.07 -6.44 -40.02
C LYS A 520 -7.80 -6.72 -39.21
N VAL A 521 -7.24 -5.70 -38.57
CA VAL A 521 -6.06 -5.83 -37.70
C VAL A 521 -6.36 -6.74 -36.50
N GLU A 522 -7.50 -6.55 -35.83
CA GLU A 522 -7.96 -7.38 -34.72
C GLU A 522 -8.10 -8.84 -35.13
N THR A 523 -8.68 -9.09 -36.31
CA THR A 523 -8.83 -10.45 -36.86
C THR A 523 -7.47 -11.07 -37.15
N ALA A 524 -6.51 -10.30 -37.67
CA ALA A 524 -5.15 -10.78 -37.89
C ALA A 524 -4.43 -11.13 -36.57
N ILE A 525 -4.56 -10.30 -35.54
CA ILE A 525 -4.03 -10.56 -34.19
C ILE A 525 -4.67 -11.82 -33.57
N LYS A 526 -6.00 -11.96 -33.65
CA LYS A 526 -6.71 -13.16 -33.16
C LYS A 526 -6.34 -14.42 -33.93
N LYS A 527 -6.07 -14.31 -35.24
CA LYS A 527 -5.58 -15.43 -36.04
C LYS A 527 -4.19 -15.88 -35.56
N LEU A 528 -3.28 -14.94 -35.24
CA LEU A 528 -2.00 -15.29 -34.62
C LEU A 528 -2.18 -15.97 -33.25
N GLU A 529 -3.15 -15.54 -32.45
CA GLU A 529 -3.48 -16.21 -31.19
C GLU A 529 -3.97 -17.65 -31.39
N SER A 530 -4.86 -17.87 -32.36
CA SER A 530 -5.40 -19.20 -32.68
C SER A 530 -4.32 -20.12 -33.22
N ASP A 531 -3.59 -19.67 -34.24
CA ASP A 531 -2.65 -20.52 -34.99
C ASP A 531 -1.33 -20.73 -34.21
N TYR A 532 -0.95 -19.78 -33.34
CA TYR A 532 0.35 -19.75 -32.67
C TYR A 532 0.28 -19.34 -31.20
N ARG A 533 -0.76 -19.77 -30.49
CA ARG A 533 -1.04 -19.38 -29.08
C ARG A 533 0.17 -19.35 -28.14
N LEU A 534 1.10 -20.29 -28.32
CA LEU A 534 2.24 -20.54 -27.45
C LEU A 534 3.53 -19.79 -27.87
N TYR A 535 3.48 -18.94 -28.90
CA TYR A 535 4.61 -18.14 -29.37
C TYR A 535 4.38 -16.66 -29.05
N LEU A 536 5.41 -16.01 -28.48
CA LEU A 536 5.47 -14.56 -28.24
C LEU A 536 4.15 -13.95 -27.68
N PRO A 537 3.63 -14.45 -26.55
CA PRO A 537 2.34 -14.00 -26.02
C PRO A 537 2.36 -12.52 -25.56
N GLY A 538 3.51 -11.98 -25.15
CA GLY A 538 3.68 -10.59 -24.75
C GLY A 538 3.51 -9.62 -25.92
N ASP A 539 4.24 -9.85 -27.01
CA ASP A 539 4.20 -8.97 -28.20
C ASP A 539 2.79 -8.90 -28.80
N ARG A 540 2.02 -9.99 -28.72
CA ARG A 540 0.62 -10.02 -29.16
C ARG A 540 -0.28 -9.13 -28.28
N LEU A 541 -0.08 -9.17 -26.96
CA LEU A 541 -0.84 -8.32 -26.02
C LEU A 541 -0.54 -6.84 -26.28
N ASP A 542 0.72 -6.50 -26.54
CA ASP A 542 1.13 -5.13 -26.85
C ASP A 542 0.53 -4.62 -28.16
N LEU A 543 0.44 -5.46 -29.20
CA LEU A 543 -0.23 -5.11 -30.45
C LEU A 543 -1.73 -4.88 -30.24
N MET A 544 -2.39 -5.66 -29.37
CA MET A 544 -3.80 -5.48 -29.04
C MET A 544 -4.04 -4.21 -28.22
N ALA A 545 -3.13 -3.88 -27.29
CA ALA A 545 -3.17 -2.62 -26.54
C ALA A 545 -3.04 -1.42 -27.49
N LYS A 546 -2.04 -1.42 -28.39
CA LYS A 546 -1.86 -0.37 -29.41
C LYS A 546 -3.06 -0.21 -30.34
N LEU A 547 -3.72 -1.31 -30.71
CA LEU A 547 -4.96 -1.26 -31.49
C LEU A 547 -6.10 -0.59 -30.70
N THR A 548 -6.18 -0.87 -29.41
CA THR A 548 -7.18 -0.27 -28.52
C THR A 548 -6.94 1.22 -28.36
N ASP A 549 -5.70 1.64 -28.11
CA ASP A 549 -5.33 3.06 -28.00
C ASP A 549 -5.63 3.85 -29.28
N LEU A 550 -5.31 3.27 -30.45
CA LEU A 550 -5.65 3.89 -31.74
C LEU A 550 -7.15 4.02 -31.96
N ARG A 551 -7.91 3.02 -31.50
CA ARG A 551 -9.37 3.00 -31.63
C ARG A 551 -10.05 3.99 -30.70
N ASP A 552 -9.50 4.21 -29.51
CA ASP A 552 -10.02 5.16 -28.53
C ASP A 552 -9.70 6.61 -28.94
N GLY A 553 -8.48 6.85 -29.45
CA GLY A 553 -8.04 8.18 -29.92
C GLY A 553 -8.46 8.57 -31.34
N GLN A 554 -9.24 7.74 -32.05
CA GLN A 554 -9.56 7.98 -33.46
C GLN A 554 -10.43 9.24 -33.69
N TYR A 555 -11.16 9.70 -32.68
CA TYR A 555 -12.14 10.79 -32.80
C TYR A 555 -11.53 12.19 -32.63
N THR A 556 -10.32 12.26 -32.07
CA THR A 556 -9.63 13.51 -31.74
C THR A 556 -8.39 13.75 -32.59
N ARG A 557 -8.06 12.83 -33.51
CA ARG A 557 -6.87 12.88 -34.35
C ARG A 557 -7.26 13.04 -35.83
N PRO A 558 -6.41 13.69 -36.65
CA PRO A 558 -6.63 13.76 -38.10
C PRO A 558 -6.73 12.37 -38.72
N GLN A 559 -7.75 12.15 -39.55
CA GLN A 559 -8.06 10.86 -40.18
C GLN A 559 -6.86 10.22 -40.87
N ASP A 560 -6.11 11.00 -41.67
CA ASP A 560 -4.94 10.50 -42.41
C ASP A 560 -3.86 9.92 -41.48
N THR A 561 -3.73 10.49 -40.29
CA THR A 561 -2.78 10.01 -39.28
C THR A 561 -3.25 8.69 -38.70
N VAL A 562 -4.53 8.58 -38.35
CA VAL A 562 -5.12 7.34 -37.80
C VAL A 562 -5.06 6.21 -38.83
N ASN A 563 -5.36 6.50 -40.10
CA ASN A 563 -5.22 5.55 -41.21
C ASN A 563 -3.80 5.02 -41.32
N ARG A 564 -2.81 5.93 -41.42
CA ARG A 564 -1.40 5.58 -41.53
C ARG A 564 -0.91 4.76 -40.33
N ASP A 565 -1.33 5.11 -39.12
CA ASP A 565 -0.92 4.39 -37.91
C ASP A 565 -1.57 3.00 -37.85
N THR A 566 -2.80 2.86 -38.33
CA THR A 566 -3.49 1.57 -38.46
C THR A 566 -2.81 0.67 -39.49
N GLU A 567 -2.39 1.22 -40.63
CA GLU A 567 -1.59 0.51 -41.65
C GLU A 567 -0.24 0.04 -41.09
N LYS A 568 0.49 0.93 -40.41
CA LYS A 568 1.75 0.56 -39.72
C LYS A 568 1.54 -0.54 -38.68
N LEU A 569 0.42 -0.53 -37.98
CA LEU A 569 0.10 -1.60 -37.03
C LEU A 569 -0.20 -2.92 -37.75
N ALA A 570 -0.90 -2.88 -38.88
CA ALA A 570 -1.12 -4.05 -39.73
C ALA A 570 0.20 -4.64 -40.24
N GLU A 571 1.13 -3.80 -40.70
CA GLU A 571 2.48 -4.22 -41.12
C GLU A 571 3.25 -4.90 -39.98
N LYS A 572 3.17 -4.35 -38.75
CA LYS A 572 3.80 -4.98 -37.56
C LYS A 572 3.20 -6.34 -37.22
N VAL A 573 1.87 -6.48 -37.33
CA VAL A 573 1.19 -7.76 -37.13
C VAL A 573 1.64 -8.78 -38.19
N GLU A 574 1.80 -8.37 -39.44
CA GLU A 574 2.31 -9.23 -40.51
C GLU A 574 3.79 -9.63 -40.31
N ALA A 575 4.62 -8.69 -39.87
CA ALA A 575 6.02 -8.93 -39.53
C ALA A 575 6.13 -9.97 -38.40
N LEU A 576 5.37 -9.80 -37.31
CA LEU A 576 5.30 -10.78 -36.22
C LEU A 576 4.81 -12.15 -36.71
N GLY A 577 3.80 -12.18 -37.58
CA GLY A 577 3.33 -13.42 -38.18
C GLY A 577 4.39 -14.12 -39.03
N THR A 578 5.30 -13.37 -39.66
CA THR A 578 6.41 -13.91 -40.44
C THR A 578 7.51 -14.45 -39.52
N GLU A 579 7.84 -13.72 -38.46
CA GLU A 579 8.78 -14.16 -37.42
C GLU A 579 8.32 -15.47 -36.76
N VAL A 580 7.08 -15.54 -36.30
CA VAL A 580 6.52 -16.74 -35.65
C VAL A 580 6.53 -17.96 -36.60
N ARG A 581 6.25 -17.76 -37.90
CA ARG A 581 6.36 -18.81 -38.90
C ARG A 581 7.80 -19.29 -39.06
N SER A 582 8.77 -18.38 -39.06
CA SER A 582 10.20 -18.73 -39.11
C SER A 582 10.64 -19.54 -37.89
N LEU A 583 10.22 -19.15 -36.68
CA LEU A 583 10.48 -19.88 -35.44
C LEU A 583 9.85 -21.28 -35.45
N GLN A 584 8.64 -21.42 -35.99
CA GLN A 584 7.98 -22.72 -36.12
C GLN A 584 8.75 -23.66 -37.07
N VAL A 585 9.23 -23.15 -38.21
CA VAL A 585 10.06 -23.91 -39.16
C VAL A 585 11.37 -24.33 -38.48
N ARG A 586 12.06 -23.40 -37.80
CA ARG A 586 13.32 -23.68 -37.09
C ARG A 586 13.14 -24.72 -36.00
N LYS A 587 12.08 -24.62 -35.19
CA LYS A 587 11.72 -25.63 -34.19
C LYS A 587 11.54 -27.02 -34.80
N ARG A 588 10.82 -27.13 -35.93
CA ARG A 588 10.62 -28.43 -36.61
C ARG A 588 11.95 -29.00 -37.10
N ALA A 589 12.82 -28.16 -37.69
CA ALA A 589 14.15 -28.59 -38.12
C ALA A 589 15.03 -29.07 -36.95
N LEU A 590 15.01 -28.35 -35.82
CA LEU A 590 15.74 -28.73 -34.61
C LEU A 590 15.20 -30.00 -33.97
N ALA A 591 13.88 -30.21 -33.95
CA ALA A 591 13.29 -31.46 -33.49
C ALA A 591 13.78 -32.66 -34.32
N THR A 592 13.81 -32.53 -35.65
CA THR A 592 14.37 -33.59 -36.54
C THR A 592 15.85 -33.84 -36.27
N ARG A 593 16.65 -32.79 -36.03
CA ARG A 593 18.07 -32.96 -35.68
C ARG A 593 18.23 -33.63 -34.31
N ALA A 594 17.43 -33.24 -33.32
CA ALA A 594 17.41 -33.86 -32.00
C ALA A 594 17.10 -35.36 -32.09
N ASP A 595 16.10 -35.76 -32.89
CA ASP A 595 15.79 -37.17 -33.12
C ASP A 595 16.97 -37.92 -33.79
N ALA A 596 17.73 -37.26 -34.67
CA ALA A 596 18.94 -37.85 -35.25
C ALA A 596 20.07 -38.06 -34.22
N VAL A 597 20.21 -37.16 -33.23
CA VAL A 597 21.13 -37.33 -32.10
C VAL A 597 20.69 -38.51 -31.23
N ASP A 598 19.39 -38.65 -30.94
CA ASP A 598 18.87 -39.83 -30.21
C ASP A 598 19.19 -41.14 -30.92
N ASP A 599 19.12 -41.16 -32.26
CA ASP A 599 19.50 -42.34 -33.03
C ASP A 599 21.00 -42.62 -33.01
N LEU A 600 21.87 -41.60 -32.92
CA LEU A 600 23.30 -41.78 -32.66
C LEU A 600 23.55 -42.42 -31.29
N ILE A 601 22.91 -41.90 -30.23
CA ILE A 601 22.98 -42.45 -28.86
C ILE A 601 22.56 -43.93 -28.87
N LYS A 602 21.42 -44.27 -29.48
CA LYS A 602 20.96 -45.67 -29.63
C LYS A 602 21.97 -46.55 -30.37
N ASN A 603 22.58 -46.03 -31.44
CA ASN A 603 23.54 -46.78 -32.24
C ASN A 603 24.84 -47.05 -31.48
N ILE A 604 25.35 -46.08 -30.71
CA ILE A 604 26.48 -46.28 -29.80
C ILE A 604 26.13 -47.39 -28.81
N GLY A 605 24.96 -47.31 -28.15
CA GLY A 605 24.49 -48.33 -27.22
C GLY A 605 24.46 -49.74 -27.84
N LYS A 606 23.97 -49.88 -29.08
CA LYS A 606 23.97 -51.18 -29.81
C LYS A 606 25.36 -51.74 -30.06
N VAL A 607 26.35 -50.90 -30.35
CA VAL A 607 27.73 -51.33 -30.62
C VAL A 607 28.42 -51.79 -29.33
N LEU A 608 28.14 -51.12 -28.21
CA LEU A 608 28.70 -51.44 -26.90
C LEU A 608 28.05 -52.67 -26.25
N LYS A 609 26.77 -52.92 -26.53
CA LYS A 609 25.99 -54.00 -25.92
C LYS A 609 26.60 -55.38 -26.14
N GLY A 610 26.80 -56.13 -25.06
CA GLY A 610 27.27 -57.53 -25.08
C GLY A 610 28.76 -57.72 -25.39
N LYS A 611 29.56 -56.65 -25.43
CA LYS A 611 31.02 -56.75 -25.61
C LYS A 611 31.70 -56.98 -24.25
N LYS A 612 32.07 -58.24 -23.99
CA LYS A 612 32.66 -58.78 -22.74
C LYS A 612 34.07 -58.27 -22.35
N ALA A 613 34.36 -56.99 -22.50
CA ALA A 613 35.66 -56.50 -22.04
C ALA A 613 35.72 -56.45 -20.51
N PHE A 614 34.79 -55.77 -19.81
CA PHE A 614 34.86 -55.66 -18.34
C PHE A 614 33.53 -55.40 -17.58
N VAL A 615 32.42 -54.96 -18.22
CA VAL A 615 31.05 -54.82 -17.63
C VAL A 615 30.02 -55.07 -18.74
N ASP A 616 28.94 -55.81 -18.48
CA ASP A 616 27.83 -55.98 -19.43
C ASP A 616 26.99 -54.69 -19.48
N LEU A 617 27.14 -53.91 -20.55
CA LEU A 617 26.35 -52.71 -20.82
C LEU A 617 25.06 -53.09 -21.56
N ASP A 618 23.91 -52.60 -21.06
CA ASP A 618 22.60 -52.84 -21.69
C ASP A 618 22.25 -51.81 -22.78
N GLY A 619 22.95 -50.66 -22.76
CA GLY A 619 22.82 -49.53 -23.68
C GLY A 619 23.91 -48.47 -23.43
N TYR A 620 23.78 -47.30 -24.05
CA TYR A 620 24.62 -46.13 -23.74
C TYR A 620 23.82 -45.20 -22.83
N TYR A 621 24.36 -44.86 -21.65
CA TYR A 621 23.72 -44.01 -20.64
C TYR A 621 24.57 -42.79 -20.26
N GLY A 622 25.35 -42.26 -21.20
CA GLY A 622 26.25 -41.13 -20.96
C GLY A 622 25.54 -39.78 -20.71
N PRO A 623 26.31 -38.73 -20.39
CA PRO A 623 25.80 -37.40 -20.04
C PRO A 623 24.93 -36.75 -21.14
N GLU A 624 25.12 -37.16 -22.39
CA GLU A 624 24.37 -36.65 -23.55
C GLU A 624 22.88 -36.96 -23.47
N ILE A 625 22.45 -38.02 -22.76
CA ILE A 625 21.02 -38.27 -22.54
C ILE A 625 20.38 -37.13 -21.74
N GLY A 626 21.05 -36.66 -20.69
CA GLY A 626 20.58 -35.54 -19.88
C GLY A 626 20.58 -34.22 -20.65
N GLN A 627 21.62 -33.99 -21.47
CA GLN A 627 21.71 -32.81 -22.34
C GLN A 627 20.61 -32.82 -23.42
N MET A 628 20.28 -33.98 -23.99
CA MET A 628 19.17 -34.12 -24.94
C MET A 628 17.80 -33.77 -24.34
N MET A 629 17.59 -34.02 -23.04
CA MET A 629 16.39 -33.54 -22.34
C MET A 629 16.36 -32.01 -22.27
N GLN A 630 17.48 -31.38 -21.88
CA GLN A 630 17.59 -29.92 -21.84
C GLN A 630 17.34 -29.29 -23.22
N VAL A 631 17.90 -29.87 -24.28
CA VAL A 631 17.66 -29.46 -25.66
C VAL A 631 16.18 -29.55 -26.02
N ARG A 632 15.49 -30.63 -25.64
CA ARG A 632 14.05 -30.78 -25.89
C ARG A 632 13.23 -29.72 -25.14
N ASP A 633 13.63 -29.37 -23.93
CA ASP A 633 12.98 -28.29 -23.16
C ASP A 633 13.22 -26.91 -23.81
N GLN A 634 14.46 -26.61 -24.22
CA GLN A 634 14.79 -25.39 -24.96
C GLN A 634 14.00 -25.28 -26.29
N ILE A 635 13.81 -26.40 -27.01
CA ILE A 635 12.96 -26.47 -28.22
C ILE A 635 11.48 -26.24 -27.87
N ALA A 636 11.04 -26.70 -26.69
CA ALA A 636 9.67 -26.54 -26.22
C ALA A 636 9.32 -25.10 -25.81
N GLU A 637 10.31 -24.31 -25.39
CA GLU A 637 10.19 -22.88 -25.06
C GLU A 637 9.90 -21.99 -26.26
N ARG A 638 10.41 -22.37 -27.46
CA ARG A 638 10.03 -21.75 -28.76
C ARG A 638 10.38 -20.27 -28.90
N THR A 639 11.36 -19.80 -28.13
CA THR A 639 11.92 -18.45 -28.28
C THR A 639 13.12 -18.48 -29.23
N GLU A 640 13.48 -17.36 -29.82
CA GLU A 640 14.65 -17.28 -30.70
C GLU A 640 15.94 -17.70 -29.96
N GLN A 641 16.12 -17.19 -28.73
CA GLN A 641 17.25 -17.53 -27.88
C GLN A 641 17.28 -19.02 -27.52
N SER A 642 16.15 -19.59 -27.09
CA SER A 642 16.09 -20.99 -26.70
C SER A 642 16.34 -21.94 -27.88
N LEU A 643 15.82 -21.61 -29.07
CA LEU A 643 16.10 -22.36 -30.29
C LEU A 643 17.56 -22.25 -30.74
N SER A 644 18.19 -21.08 -30.59
CA SER A 644 19.61 -20.89 -30.89
C SER A 644 20.53 -21.67 -29.94
N ASN A 645 20.19 -21.70 -28.65
CA ASN A 645 20.90 -22.50 -27.66
C ASN A 645 20.78 -24.00 -27.99
N ALA A 646 19.56 -24.47 -28.26
CA ALA A 646 19.30 -25.85 -28.65
C ALA A 646 20.06 -26.26 -29.92
N GLU A 647 20.18 -25.36 -30.90
CA GLU A 647 20.97 -25.61 -32.10
C GLU A 647 22.46 -25.81 -31.79
N THR A 648 23.02 -24.95 -30.95
CA THR A 648 24.43 -25.03 -30.53
C THR A 648 24.70 -26.34 -29.77
N ASP A 649 23.82 -26.68 -28.84
CA ASP A 649 23.93 -27.89 -28.03
C ASP A 649 23.79 -29.16 -28.90
N ILE A 650 22.85 -29.19 -29.84
CA ILE A 650 22.70 -30.29 -30.81
C ILE A 650 23.96 -30.47 -31.66
N ILE A 651 24.52 -29.39 -32.21
CA ILE A 651 25.72 -29.45 -33.06
C ILE A 651 26.91 -29.99 -32.27
N SER A 652 27.10 -29.49 -31.05
CA SER A 652 28.16 -29.92 -30.14
C SER A 652 28.02 -31.41 -29.79
N MET A 653 26.83 -31.86 -29.40
CA MET A 653 26.56 -33.27 -29.09
C MET A 653 26.74 -34.16 -30.30
N GLN A 654 26.24 -33.76 -31.47
CA GLN A 654 26.33 -34.56 -32.69
C GLN A 654 27.80 -34.79 -33.09
N ALA A 655 28.64 -33.76 -33.00
CA ALA A 655 30.08 -33.88 -33.27
C ALA A 655 30.76 -34.87 -32.29
N LYS A 656 30.50 -34.72 -30.98
CA LYS A 656 31.05 -35.63 -29.95
C LYS A 656 30.60 -37.08 -30.19
N LEU A 657 29.31 -37.31 -30.42
CA LEU A 657 28.72 -38.64 -30.58
C LEU A 657 29.12 -39.33 -31.89
N LEU A 658 29.35 -38.59 -32.98
CA LEU A 658 29.84 -39.16 -34.23
C LEU A 658 31.26 -39.72 -34.09
N LEU A 659 32.17 -38.96 -33.48
CA LEU A 659 33.54 -39.41 -33.19
C LEU A 659 33.55 -40.65 -32.27
N ALA A 660 32.71 -40.60 -31.24
CA ALA A 660 32.46 -41.70 -30.32
C ALA A 660 31.95 -42.97 -31.02
N LEU A 661 30.96 -42.85 -31.91
CA LEU A 661 30.39 -43.96 -32.66
C LEU A 661 31.43 -44.60 -33.60
N ASP A 662 32.26 -43.79 -34.28
CA ASP A 662 33.30 -44.31 -35.17
C ASP A 662 34.39 -45.06 -34.38
N SER A 663 34.84 -44.48 -33.28
CA SER A 663 35.80 -45.11 -32.36
C SER A 663 35.26 -46.45 -31.81
N ALA A 664 33.99 -46.48 -31.39
CA ALA A 664 33.33 -47.70 -30.92
C ALA A 664 33.21 -48.77 -32.02
N ARG A 665 32.92 -48.37 -33.27
CA ARG A 665 32.85 -49.30 -34.42
C ARG A 665 34.22 -49.87 -34.79
N ASN A 666 35.26 -49.04 -34.84
CA ASN A 666 36.63 -49.46 -35.15
C ASN A 666 37.15 -50.43 -34.09
N TRP A 667 36.89 -50.14 -32.82
CA TRP A 667 37.15 -51.07 -31.72
C TRP A 667 36.40 -52.40 -31.86
N ALA A 668 35.09 -52.35 -32.11
CA ALA A 668 34.27 -53.54 -32.27
C ALA A 668 34.70 -54.42 -33.46
N ALA A 669 35.27 -53.81 -34.50
CA ALA A 669 35.84 -54.45 -35.68
C ALA A 669 37.32 -54.88 -35.53
N LYS A 670 37.94 -54.65 -34.36
CA LYS A 670 39.37 -54.92 -34.09
C LYS A 670 40.33 -54.19 -35.05
N LYS A 671 39.94 -53.03 -35.55
CA LYS A 671 40.84 -52.15 -36.31
C LYS A 671 41.70 -51.33 -35.34
N GLY A 672 42.93 -50.99 -35.74
CA GLY A 672 43.78 -50.11 -34.95
C GLY A 672 43.11 -48.74 -34.72
N LEU A 673 43.19 -48.23 -33.50
CA LEU A 673 42.79 -46.88 -33.12
C LEU A 673 44.07 -46.04 -32.96
N ASP A 674 44.01 -44.77 -33.34
CA ASP A 674 45.03 -43.79 -32.97
C ASP A 674 44.85 -43.33 -31.51
N ASP A 675 45.80 -42.58 -30.97
CA ASP A 675 45.77 -42.12 -29.57
C ASP A 675 44.50 -41.31 -29.24
N ALA A 676 44.00 -40.53 -30.21
CA ALA A 676 42.76 -39.77 -30.09
C ALA A 676 41.53 -40.69 -30.02
N GLY A 677 41.44 -41.71 -30.87
CA GLY A 677 40.38 -42.71 -30.86
C GLY A 677 40.40 -43.58 -29.59
N ILE A 678 41.58 -43.88 -29.04
CA ILE A 678 41.72 -44.58 -27.75
C ILE A 678 41.18 -43.71 -26.61
N SER A 679 41.63 -42.45 -26.51
CA SER A 679 41.17 -41.53 -25.47
C SER A 679 39.66 -41.26 -25.53
N ALA A 680 39.10 -41.13 -26.74
CA ALA A 680 37.66 -40.94 -26.94
C ALA A 680 36.87 -42.19 -26.50
N LEU A 681 37.37 -43.39 -26.82
CA LEU A 681 36.75 -44.65 -26.42
C LEU A 681 36.80 -44.86 -24.90
N ASP A 682 37.93 -44.58 -24.25
CA ASP A 682 38.07 -44.72 -22.79
C ASP A 682 37.14 -43.77 -22.04
N THR A 683 37.03 -42.52 -22.50
CA THR A 683 36.10 -41.53 -21.94
C THR A 683 34.67 -42.02 -22.09
N LEU A 684 34.29 -42.47 -23.28
CA LEU A 684 32.96 -42.98 -23.58
C LEU A 684 32.59 -44.22 -22.76
N LEU A 685 33.52 -45.16 -22.57
CA LEU A 685 33.31 -46.35 -21.75
C LEU A 685 33.19 -45.98 -20.26
N SER A 686 33.99 -45.03 -19.79
CA SER A 686 33.90 -44.53 -18.41
C SER A 686 32.54 -43.86 -18.13
N GLU A 687 32.14 -42.93 -19.01
CA GLU A 687 30.86 -42.23 -18.95
C GLU A 687 29.67 -43.20 -19.05
N ALA A 688 29.72 -44.16 -19.98
CA ALA A 688 28.67 -45.17 -20.13
C ALA A 688 28.54 -46.08 -18.90
N ARG A 689 29.66 -46.44 -18.24
CA ARG A 689 29.64 -47.25 -17.01
C ARG A 689 29.04 -46.48 -15.84
N GLN A 690 29.47 -45.24 -15.64
CA GLN A 690 28.94 -44.39 -14.58
C GLN A 690 27.44 -44.16 -14.79
N GLY A 691 27.04 -43.91 -16.04
CA GLY A 691 25.64 -43.79 -16.46
C GLY A 691 24.81 -45.05 -16.24
N GLN A 692 25.30 -46.22 -16.64
CA GLN A 692 24.61 -47.50 -16.42
C GLN A 692 24.44 -47.77 -14.92
N THR A 693 25.47 -47.52 -14.11
CA THR A 693 25.40 -47.69 -12.65
C THR A 693 24.35 -46.77 -12.02
N ALA A 694 24.23 -45.54 -12.52
CA ALA A 694 23.20 -44.60 -12.08
C ALA A 694 21.80 -45.03 -12.52
N HIS A 695 21.64 -45.43 -13.78
CA HIS A 695 20.38 -45.93 -14.34
C HIS A 695 19.89 -47.19 -13.60
N ASP A 696 20.77 -48.15 -13.33
CA ASP A 696 20.42 -49.37 -12.61
C ASP A 696 20.02 -49.06 -11.16
N ALA A 697 20.67 -48.08 -10.53
CA ALA A 697 20.28 -47.60 -9.21
C ALA A 697 18.92 -46.89 -9.22
N ASP A 698 18.60 -46.14 -10.28
CA ASP A 698 17.30 -45.50 -10.47
C ASP A 698 16.20 -46.52 -10.76
N GLU A 699 16.40 -47.47 -11.68
CA GLU A 699 15.41 -48.53 -11.94
C GLU A 699 15.17 -49.42 -10.71
N ALA A 700 16.21 -49.69 -9.90
CA ALA A 700 16.03 -50.36 -8.61
C ALA A 700 15.16 -49.54 -7.62
N ALA A 701 15.25 -48.21 -7.65
CA ALA A 701 14.47 -47.31 -6.79
C ALA A 701 13.05 -47.03 -7.31
N LYS A 702 12.71 -47.42 -8.54
CA LYS A 702 11.44 -47.12 -9.20
C LYS A 702 10.23 -47.67 -8.46
N THR A 703 10.27 -48.96 -8.08
CA THR A 703 9.17 -49.59 -7.35
C THR A 703 8.97 -48.95 -5.98
N ASP A 704 10.08 -48.62 -5.30
CA ASP A 704 10.06 -47.94 -4.01
C ASP A 704 9.50 -46.51 -4.13
N PHE A 705 9.86 -45.77 -5.17
CA PHE A 705 9.34 -44.45 -5.47
C PHE A 705 7.83 -44.47 -5.76
N GLU A 706 7.37 -45.34 -6.66
CA GLU A 706 5.96 -45.46 -7.00
C GLU A 706 5.12 -45.85 -5.77
N SER A 707 5.64 -46.77 -4.95
CA SER A 707 5.03 -47.15 -3.67
C SER A 707 5.00 -45.97 -2.68
N ALA A 708 6.09 -45.21 -2.57
CA ALA A 708 6.18 -44.04 -1.68
C ALA A 708 5.21 -42.94 -2.10
N VAL A 709 5.14 -42.59 -3.39
CA VAL A 709 4.22 -41.58 -3.92
C VAL A 709 2.75 -42.01 -3.77
N LYS A 710 2.46 -43.29 -3.96
CA LYS A 710 1.10 -43.84 -3.75
C LYS A 710 0.71 -43.77 -2.27
N THR A 711 1.61 -44.17 -1.38
CA THR A 711 1.39 -44.11 0.08
C THR A 711 1.17 -42.67 0.52
N LEU A 712 2.03 -41.75 0.06
CA LEU A 712 1.93 -40.32 0.32
C LEU A 712 0.57 -39.75 -0.13
N GLY A 713 0.03 -40.21 -1.27
CA GLY A 713 -1.30 -39.84 -1.72
C GLY A 713 -2.43 -40.31 -0.79
N GLY A 714 -2.30 -41.51 -0.21
CA GLY A 714 -3.21 -42.02 0.81
C GLY A 714 -3.15 -41.20 2.11
N ASP A 715 -1.94 -40.89 2.57
CA ASP A 715 -1.71 -40.11 3.79
C ASP A 715 -2.29 -38.70 3.65
N ILE A 716 -2.02 -38.01 2.52
CA ILE A 716 -2.59 -36.69 2.19
C ILE A 716 -4.13 -36.72 2.23
N ALA A 717 -4.75 -37.74 1.64
CA ALA A 717 -6.21 -37.87 1.64
C ALA A 717 -6.79 -38.10 3.06
N SER A 718 -6.07 -38.85 3.90
CA SER A 718 -6.43 -39.05 5.31
C SER A 718 -6.42 -37.72 6.07
N VAL A 719 -5.32 -36.97 5.97
CA VAL A 719 -5.18 -35.66 6.64
C VAL A 719 -6.23 -34.67 6.16
N LYS A 720 -6.50 -34.62 4.85
CA LYS A 720 -7.54 -33.75 4.27
C LYS A 720 -8.93 -34.02 4.89
N LYS A 721 -9.32 -35.30 5.02
CA LYS A 721 -10.60 -35.67 5.68
C LYS A 721 -10.63 -35.24 7.15
N MET A 722 -9.52 -35.36 7.86
CA MET A 722 -9.44 -34.91 9.25
C MET A 722 -9.56 -33.37 9.34
N LEU A 723 -8.84 -32.63 8.51
CA LEU A 723 -8.94 -31.16 8.45
C LEU A 723 -10.37 -30.69 8.10
N GLU A 724 -11.05 -31.39 7.18
CA GLU A 724 -12.47 -31.15 6.87
C GLU A 724 -13.38 -31.39 8.08
N LYS A 725 -13.22 -32.52 8.80
CA LYS A 725 -13.95 -32.80 10.06
C LYS A 725 -13.70 -31.69 11.08
N LEU A 726 -12.48 -31.15 11.11
CA LEU A 726 -12.09 -30.08 12.02
C LEU A 726 -12.50 -28.67 11.56
N LYS A 727 -13.00 -28.50 10.33
CA LYS A 727 -13.20 -27.18 9.67
C LYS A 727 -11.94 -26.31 9.70
N ALA A 728 -10.77 -26.94 9.55
CA ALA A 728 -9.47 -26.27 9.50
C ALA A 728 -9.06 -25.93 8.05
N ASP A 729 -8.10 -25.02 7.89
CA ASP A 729 -7.58 -24.63 6.58
C ASP A 729 -6.80 -25.79 5.91
N PRO A 730 -7.17 -26.23 4.70
CA PRO A 730 -6.47 -27.29 3.97
C PRO A 730 -5.26 -26.79 3.16
N GLY A 731 -4.94 -25.49 3.17
CA GLY A 731 -3.96 -24.87 2.27
C GLY A 731 -2.58 -25.54 2.24
N GLU A 732 -2.02 -25.92 3.40
CA GLU A 732 -0.73 -26.62 3.46
C GLU A 732 -0.80 -28.01 2.79
N ILE A 733 -1.85 -28.77 3.06
CA ILE A 733 -2.06 -30.11 2.48
C ILE A 733 -2.34 -30.04 0.97
N LEU A 734 -3.07 -29.03 0.49
CA LEU A 734 -3.28 -28.81 -0.94
C LEU A 734 -1.96 -28.45 -1.65
N THR A 735 -1.08 -27.71 -0.99
CA THR A 735 0.26 -27.41 -1.52
C THR A 735 1.12 -28.67 -1.59
N LEU A 736 1.09 -29.52 -0.56
CA LEU A 736 1.79 -30.81 -0.56
C LEU A 736 1.23 -31.78 -1.62
N GLU A 737 -0.08 -31.75 -1.88
CA GLU A 737 -0.73 -32.51 -2.96
C GLU A 737 -0.26 -32.04 -4.36
N ALA A 738 -0.15 -30.72 -4.56
CA ALA A 738 0.40 -30.17 -5.80
C ALA A 738 1.88 -30.57 -5.99
N LYS A 739 2.71 -30.47 -4.94
CA LYS A 739 4.12 -30.91 -4.98
C LYS A 739 4.26 -32.39 -5.28
N ARG A 740 3.44 -33.26 -4.66
CA ARG A 740 3.41 -34.70 -4.97
C ARG A 740 3.10 -34.95 -6.46
N THR A 741 2.13 -34.23 -7.00
CA THR A 741 1.71 -34.38 -8.40
C THR A 741 2.79 -33.93 -9.36
N ALA A 742 3.44 -32.79 -9.07
CA ALA A 742 4.58 -32.29 -9.83
C ALA A 742 5.77 -33.27 -9.77
N LEU A 743 6.12 -33.76 -8.57
CA LEU A 743 7.20 -34.72 -8.37
C LEU A 743 6.97 -36.02 -9.16
N LYS A 744 5.74 -36.56 -9.12
CA LYS A 744 5.40 -37.76 -9.90
C LYS A 744 5.55 -37.51 -11.41
N ALA A 745 5.10 -36.35 -11.89
CA ALA A 745 5.18 -36.00 -13.31
C ALA A 745 6.62 -35.77 -13.77
N ASP A 746 7.45 -35.13 -12.94
CA ASP A 746 8.85 -34.85 -13.25
C ASP A 746 9.72 -36.10 -13.23
N VAL A 747 9.65 -36.90 -12.16
CA VAL A 747 10.41 -38.16 -12.04
C VAL A 747 9.98 -39.16 -13.12
N GLY A 748 8.69 -39.20 -13.48
CA GLY A 748 8.20 -40.02 -14.58
C GLY A 748 8.76 -39.64 -15.95
N LYS A 749 9.18 -38.38 -16.14
CA LYS A 749 9.84 -37.91 -17.36
C LYS A 749 11.34 -38.11 -17.33
N THR A 750 11.97 -37.85 -16.18
CA THR A 750 13.44 -37.82 -16.03
C THR A 750 14.04 -39.19 -15.71
N GLY A 751 13.24 -40.13 -15.20
CA GLY A 751 13.72 -41.45 -14.77
C GLY A 751 14.56 -41.42 -13.49
N LYS A 752 14.70 -40.26 -12.83
CA LYS A 752 15.53 -40.08 -11.62
C LYS A 752 14.83 -40.56 -10.34
N PHE A 753 14.44 -41.83 -10.31
CA PHE A 753 13.63 -42.41 -9.24
C PHE A 753 14.30 -42.35 -7.86
N LYS A 754 15.63 -42.46 -7.78
CA LYS A 754 16.35 -42.41 -6.50
C LYS A 754 16.28 -41.03 -5.86
N ALA A 755 16.51 -39.98 -6.63
CA ALA A 755 16.36 -38.60 -6.16
C ALA A 755 14.90 -38.30 -5.82
N GLY A 756 13.98 -38.74 -6.69
CA GLY A 756 12.54 -38.62 -6.45
C GLY A 756 12.07 -39.33 -5.17
N LEU A 757 12.66 -40.48 -4.83
CA LEU A 757 12.35 -41.23 -3.61
C LEU A 757 12.75 -40.47 -2.36
N GLU A 758 13.93 -39.84 -2.34
CA GLU A 758 14.36 -39.00 -1.20
C GLU A 758 13.46 -37.78 -1.02
N GLU A 759 13.06 -37.13 -2.11
CA GLU A 759 12.11 -36.01 -2.05
C GLU A 759 10.72 -36.47 -1.61
N ALA A 760 10.26 -37.64 -2.07
CA ALA A 760 9.00 -38.24 -1.60
C ALA A 760 9.05 -38.60 -0.11
N LYS A 761 10.19 -39.08 0.43
CA LYS A 761 10.39 -39.31 1.87
C LYS A 761 10.33 -38.00 2.66
N ALA A 762 10.94 -36.94 2.16
CA ALA A 762 10.87 -35.61 2.79
C ALA A 762 9.43 -35.08 2.83
N LEU A 763 8.69 -35.17 1.71
CA LEU A 763 7.27 -34.81 1.66
C LEU A 763 6.43 -35.66 2.61
N LYS A 764 6.71 -36.97 2.70
CA LYS A 764 6.03 -37.88 3.62
C LYS A 764 6.26 -37.52 5.08
N SER A 765 7.49 -37.18 5.46
CA SER A 765 7.79 -36.70 6.80
C SER A 765 6.94 -35.48 7.16
N ARG A 766 6.75 -34.54 6.21
CA ARG A 766 5.91 -33.36 6.43
C ARG A 766 4.43 -33.73 6.54
N VAL A 767 3.93 -34.62 5.68
CA VAL A 767 2.53 -35.08 5.76
C VAL A 767 2.24 -35.80 7.08
N ASN A 768 3.15 -36.66 7.56
CA ASN A 768 3.03 -37.32 8.86
C ASN A 768 2.98 -36.30 10.01
N GLN A 769 3.78 -35.25 9.95
CA GLN A 769 3.76 -34.20 10.96
C GLN A 769 2.41 -33.48 11.01
N VAL A 770 1.85 -33.10 9.85
CA VAL A 770 0.51 -32.49 9.78
C VAL A 770 -0.57 -33.49 10.23
N HIS A 771 -0.40 -34.78 9.91
CA HIS A 771 -1.28 -35.85 10.37
C HIS A 771 -1.33 -35.92 11.90
N ASP A 772 -0.18 -36.05 12.56
CA ASP A 772 -0.07 -36.17 14.02
C ASP A 772 -0.65 -34.95 14.75
N ASP A 773 -0.43 -33.76 14.19
CA ASP A 773 -0.99 -32.51 14.71
C ASP A 773 -2.51 -32.44 14.57
N THR A 774 -3.02 -32.88 13.42
CA THR A 774 -4.47 -32.90 13.14
C THR A 774 -5.18 -33.98 13.98
N GLU A 775 -4.57 -35.15 14.12
CA GLU A 775 -5.07 -36.25 14.95
C GLU A 775 -5.12 -35.86 16.42
N SER A 776 -4.06 -35.22 16.93
CA SER A 776 -4.03 -34.66 18.28
C SER A 776 -5.19 -33.66 18.48
N ALA A 777 -5.41 -32.76 17.52
CA ALA A 777 -6.51 -31.78 17.56
C ALA A 777 -7.91 -32.42 17.49
N ALA A 778 -8.05 -33.56 16.81
CA ALA A 778 -9.27 -34.34 16.76
C ALA A 778 -9.55 -35.08 18.08
N ALA A 779 -8.52 -35.58 18.78
CA ALA A 779 -8.68 -36.26 20.07
C ALA A 779 -9.31 -35.37 21.16
N VAL A 780 -9.13 -34.05 21.09
CA VAL A 780 -9.77 -33.07 22.00
C VAL A 780 -11.30 -33.06 21.87
N LEU A 781 -11.83 -33.37 20.69
CA LEU A 781 -13.28 -33.43 20.45
C LEU A 781 -13.92 -34.67 21.08
N ASP A 782 -13.20 -35.80 21.11
CA ASP A 782 -13.77 -37.11 21.45
C ASP A 782 -13.50 -37.56 22.92
N ALA A 783 -12.54 -36.95 23.63
CA ALA A 783 -12.16 -37.33 25.00
C ALA A 783 -13.11 -36.81 26.12
N GLY A 784 -13.02 -37.27 27.37
CA GLY A 784 -13.74 -36.65 28.52
C GLY A 784 -13.20 -35.25 28.87
N LEU A 785 -13.94 -34.40 29.61
CA LEU A 785 -13.54 -32.99 29.86
C LEU A 785 -12.13 -32.84 30.47
N ALA A 786 -11.77 -33.68 31.45
CA ALA A 786 -10.44 -33.67 32.05
C ALA A 786 -9.34 -34.08 31.06
N GLN A 787 -9.61 -35.06 30.19
CA GLN A 787 -8.70 -35.49 29.13
C GLN A 787 -8.58 -34.44 28.03
N ALA A 788 -9.68 -33.76 27.67
CA ALA A 788 -9.66 -32.67 26.70
C ALA A 788 -8.84 -31.47 27.21
N ALA A 789 -8.90 -31.17 28.51
CA ALA A 789 -8.06 -30.15 29.13
C ALA A 789 -6.58 -30.57 29.14
N ALA A 790 -6.28 -31.82 29.49
CA ALA A 790 -4.92 -32.35 29.45
C ALA A 790 -4.33 -32.32 28.02
N ALA A 791 -5.11 -32.72 27.01
CA ALA A 791 -4.71 -32.70 25.61
C ALA A 791 -4.51 -31.28 25.07
N CYS A 792 -5.41 -30.33 25.43
CA CYS A 792 -5.25 -28.93 25.06
C CYS A 792 -3.96 -28.34 25.66
N VAL A 793 -3.67 -28.63 26.94
CA VAL A 793 -2.43 -28.18 27.55
C VAL A 793 -1.21 -28.87 26.96
N HIS A 794 -1.27 -30.16 26.64
CA HIS A 794 -0.17 -30.85 25.94
C HIS A 794 0.18 -30.19 24.60
N MET A 795 -0.80 -29.69 23.85
CA MET A 795 -0.53 -28.92 22.63
C MET A 795 0.13 -27.56 22.91
N VAL A 796 -0.30 -26.90 23.97
CA VAL A 796 0.32 -25.64 24.43
C VAL A 796 1.77 -25.90 24.88
N ASP A 797 2.01 -26.97 25.63
CA ASP A 797 3.34 -27.37 26.10
C ASP A 797 4.24 -27.80 24.93
N GLY A 798 3.69 -28.49 23.93
CA GLY A 798 4.40 -28.84 22.69
C GLY A 798 4.83 -27.61 21.90
N PHE A 799 3.97 -26.58 21.83
CA PHE A 799 4.34 -25.29 21.27
C PHE A 799 5.46 -24.61 22.07
N VAL A 800 5.34 -24.55 23.40
CA VAL A 800 6.37 -23.98 24.29
C VAL A 800 7.72 -24.67 24.13
N THR A 801 7.72 -26.00 24.09
CA THR A 801 8.94 -26.81 23.91
C THR A 801 9.61 -26.46 22.59
N LYS A 802 8.83 -26.30 21.51
CA LYS A 802 9.36 -25.91 20.20
C LYS A 802 9.87 -24.48 20.15
N LEU A 803 9.33 -23.57 20.95
CA LEU A 803 9.91 -22.24 21.11
C LEU A 803 11.27 -22.30 21.81
N ASP A 804 11.42 -23.15 22.83
CA ASP A 804 12.68 -23.29 23.56
C ASP A 804 13.78 -23.97 22.72
N THR A 805 13.44 -24.95 21.89
CA THR A 805 14.41 -25.65 21.02
C THR A 805 14.59 -25.00 19.66
N PHE A 806 13.81 -23.96 19.33
CA PHE A 806 13.75 -23.36 18.00
C PHE A 806 15.13 -22.96 17.44
N VAL A 807 15.95 -22.30 18.26
CA VAL A 807 17.27 -21.82 17.85
C VAL A 807 18.26 -22.98 17.66
N ALA A 808 18.14 -24.05 18.44
CA ALA A 808 18.94 -25.25 18.24
C ALA A 808 18.51 -25.99 16.97
N ASP A 809 17.20 -26.15 16.75
CA ASP A 809 16.65 -26.99 15.66
C ASP A 809 16.70 -26.31 14.27
N ALA A 810 16.47 -24.99 14.19
CA ALA A 810 16.31 -24.26 12.93
C ALA A 810 17.54 -23.42 12.52
N ILE A 811 18.41 -23.06 13.47
CA ILE A 811 19.58 -22.19 13.23
C ILE A 811 20.90 -22.99 13.33
N LEU A 812 20.95 -24.08 14.08
CA LEU A 812 22.13 -24.95 14.22
C LEU A 812 21.81 -26.42 13.90
N PRO A 813 21.64 -26.79 12.63
CA PRO A 813 21.42 -28.19 12.29
C PRO A 813 22.63 -29.03 12.73
N ALA A 814 22.35 -30.20 13.34
CA ALA A 814 23.37 -31.13 13.79
C ALA A 814 24.34 -31.50 12.65
N GLY A 815 25.62 -31.14 12.80
CA GLY A 815 26.70 -31.49 11.86
C GLY A 815 27.62 -30.34 11.43
N GLN A 816 27.30 -29.08 11.73
CA GLN A 816 28.19 -27.94 11.48
C GLN A 816 28.79 -27.41 12.78
N THR A 817 29.91 -27.98 13.21
CA THR A 817 30.67 -27.47 14.37
C THR A 817 31.85 -26.58 14.00
N ASP A 818 32.25 -26.49 12.73
CA ASP A 818 33.48 -25.78 12.37
C ASP A 818 33.26 -24.63 11.38
N GLY A 819 33.32 -23.42 11.94
CA GLY A 819 34.17 -22.33 11.43
C GLY A 819 34.11 -21.98 9.95
N SER A 820 33.01 -21.36 9.52
CA SER A 820 32.97 -20.20 8.59
C SER A 820 31.58 -20.15 7.99
N ASN A 821 30.71 -19.25 8.44
CA ASN A 821 29.41 -19.05 7.81
C ASN A 821 29.02 -17.57 7.91
N GLU A 822 28.41 -17.06 6.84
CA GLU A 822 27.82 -15.72 6.67
C GLU A 822 26.68 -15.39 7.67
N PHE A 823 26.59 -16.12 8.78
CA PHE A 823 25.57 -16.00 9.82
C PHE A 823 26.06 -15.29 11.10
N ASP A 824 27.30 -14.83 11.15
CA ASP A 824 27.87 -14.07 12.29
C ASP A 824 27.22 -12.68 12.53
N THR A 825 26.32 -12.23 11.65
CA THR A 825 25.54 -10.98 11.82
C THR A 825 24.16 -11.17 12.45
N PHE A 826 23.71 -12.41 12.67
CA PHE A 826 22.46 -12.66 13.38
C PHE A 826 22.69 -12.59 14.89
N ASP A 827 22.05 -11.62 15.54
CA ASP A 827 22.06 -11.44 17.00
C ASP A 827 21.27 -12.58 17.68
N LYS A 828 21.90 -13.76 17.70
CA LYS A 828 21.36 -15.04 18.19
C LYS A 828 20.79 -14.91 19.59
N ASP A 829 21.41 -14.06 20.41
CA ASP A 829 20.98 -13.78 21.78
C ASP A 829 19.65 -13.01 21.83
N LYS A 830 19.43 -12.08 20.89
CA LYS A 830 18.13 -11.40 20.76
C LYS A 830 17.02 -12.33 20.27
N ILE A 831 17.32 -13.22 19.34
CA ILE A 831 16.37 -14.23 18.84
C ILE A 831 16.03 -15.24 19.94
N MET A 832 17.04 -15.79 20.62
CA MET A 832 16.89 -16.63 21.81
C MET A 832 16.05 -15.94 22.88
N SER A 833 16.34 -14.68 23.19
CA SER A 833 15.61 -13.90 24.19
C SER A 833 14.14 -13.70 23.79
N PHE A 834 13.85 -13.46 22.50
CA PHE A 834 12.49 -13.33 22.00
C PHE A 834 11.68 -14.63 22.19
N PHE A 835 12.23 -15.76 21.75
CA PHE A 835 11.56 -17.06 21.87
C PHE A 835 11.41 -17.49 23.33
N THR A 836 12.42 -17.24 24.17
CA THR A 836 12.38 -17.50 25.62
C THR A 836 11.30 -16.67 26.30
N LYS A 837 11.18 -15.38 25.98
CA LYS A 837 10.13 -14.51 26.53
C LYS A 837 8.73 -14.97 26.10
N LEU A 838 8.60 -15.46 24.87
CA LEU A 838 7.34 -15.99 24.34
C LEU A 838 6.93 -17.28 25.07
N ALA A 839 7.88 -18.21 25.23
CA ALA A 839 7.70 -19.45 25.99
C ALA A 839 7.34 -19.17 27.46
N GLN A 840 8.02 -18.21 28.11
CA GLN A 840 7.71 -17.79 29.48
C GLN A 840 6.32 -17.16 29.61
N ALA A 841 5.88 -16.36 28.63
CA ALA A 841 4.55 -15.76 28.65
C ALA A 841 3.45 -16.83 28.58
N VAL A 842 3.64 -17.88 27.77
CA VAL A 842 2.71 -19.02 27.68
C VAL A 842 2.76 -19.89 28.94
N ARG A 843 3.95 -20.15 29.51
CA ARG A 843 4.09 -20.85 30.80
C ARG A 843 3.42 -20.09 31.95
N GLY A 844 3.48 -18.75 31.91
CA GLY A 844 2.85 -17.88 32.91
C GLY A 844 1.32 -17.92 32.90
N THR A 845 0.69 -18.48 31.87
CA THR A 845 -0.77 -18.62 31.77
C THR A 845 -1.28 -19.93 32.37
N GLY A 846 -1.15 -20.11 33.68
CA GLY A 846 -1.95 -21.02 34.52
C GLY A 846 -2.31 -22.41 33.96
N THR A 847 -1.49 -23.06 33.13
CA THR A 847 -1.85 -24.29 32.40
C THR A 847 -2.12 -25.46 33.36
N ASP A 848 -1.42 -25.51 34.49
CA ASP A 848 -1.66 -26.48 35.56
C ASP A 848 -2.96 -26.20 36.33
N ALA A 849 -3.30 -24.92 36.53
CA ALA A 849 -4.57 -24.51 37.12
C ALA A 849 -5.74 -24.85 36.18
N LEU A 850 -5.55 -24.76 34.86
CA LEU A 850 -6.52 -25.20 33.86
C LEU A 850 -6.77 -26.72 33.95
N LYS A 851 -5.71 -27.55 33.99
CA LYS A 851 -5.83 -29.01 34.18
C LYS A 851 -6.55 -29.36 35.48
N THR A 852 -6.11 -28.77 36.59
CA THR A 852 -6.63 -29.04 37.94
C THR A 852 -8.10 -28.68 38.05
N ASN A 853 -8.49 -27.49 37.59
CA ASN A 853 -9.88 -27.05 37.65
C ASN A 853 -10.78 -27.84 36.70
N ALA A 854 -10.32 -28.19 35.49
CA ALA A 854 -11.09 -29.04 34.58
C ALA A 854 -11.33 -30.45 35.14
N ALA A 855 -10.38 -31.01 35.89
CA ALA A 855 -10.56 -32.27 36.61
C ALA A 855 -11.65 -32.16 37.70
N ILE A 856 -11.65 -31.07 38.47
CA ILE A 856 -12.68 -30.80 39.49
C ILE A 856 -14.08 -30.63 38.84
N VAL A 857 -14.17 -30.00 37.68
CA VAL A 857 -15.43 -29.88 36.93
C VAL A 857 -15.96 -31.26 36.49
N ALA A 858 -15.06 -32.16 36.11
CA ALA A 858 -15.39 -33.52 35.70
C ALA A 858 -15.74 -34.45 36.86
N ASP A 859 -15.24 -34.16 38.07
CA ASP A 859 -15.51 -34.95 39.28
C ASP A 859 -16.96 -34.77 39.76
N ARG A 860 -17.75 -35.85 39.66
CA ARG A 860 -19.16 -35.85 40.07
C ARG A 860 -19.36 -35.95 41.58
N SER A 861 -18.31 -36.31 42.34
CA SER A 861 -18.35 -36.36 43.80
C SER A 861 -18.23 -34.96 44.43
N ALA A 862 -17.65 -34.00 43.69
CA ALA A 862 -17.63 -32.60 44.09
C ALA A 862 -19.04 -31.98 44.00
N GLY A 863 -19.42 -31.21 45.02
CA GLY A 863 -20.70 -30.50 45.04
C GLY A 863 -20.85 -29.51 43.89
N ILE A 864 -22.09 -29.30 43.41
CA ILE A 864 -22.41 -28.39 42.29
C ILE A 864 -21.75 -27.00 42.45
N PRO A 865 -21.77 -26.34 43.63
CA PRO A 865 -21.12 -25.03 43.80
C PRO A 865 -19.60 -25.06 43.57
N ALA A 866 -18.92 -26.11 44.05
CA ALA A 866 -17.48 -26.28 43.86
C ALA A 866 -17.14 -26.50 42.38
N ARG A 867 -17.96 -27.28 41.67
CA ARG A 867 -17.78 -27.54 40.24
C ARG A 867 -18.06 -26.30 39.38
N LYS A 868 -19.08 -25.48 39.72
CA LYS A 868 -19.33 -24.19 39.03
C LYS A 868 -18.15 -23.23 39.21
N LYS A 869 -17.62 -23.11 40.43
CA LYS A 869 -16.44 -22.28 40.72
C LYS A 869 -15.20 -22.76 39.97
N ALA A 870 -14.95 -24.07 39.93
CA ALA A 870 -13.85 -24.64 39.16
C ALA A 870 -14.01 -24.41 37.64
N ARG A 871 -15.24 -24.48 37.11
CA ARG A 871 -15.54 -24.18 35.70
C ARG A 871 -15.18 -22.74 35.34
N GLU A 872 -15.55 -21.79 36.18
CA GLU A 872 -15.21 -20.37 35.99
C GLU A 872 -13.70 -20.12 36.06
N ALA A 873 -13.00 -20.77 37.00
CA ALA A 873 -11.55 -20.70 37.09
C ALA A 873 -10.86 -21.28 35.85
N ALA A 874 -11.30 -22.45 35.37
CA ALA A 874 -10.79 -23.06 34.13
C ALA A 874 -11.05 -22.17 32.90
N LEU A 875 -12.25 -21.61 32.76
CA LEU A 875 -12.58 -20.68 31.67
C LEU A 875 -11.74 -19.40 31.72
N SER A 876 -11.46 -18.90 32.93
CA SER A 876 -10.58 -17.74 33.12
C SER A 876 -9.16 -18.02 32.60
N GLU A 877 -8.55 -19.14 33.01
CA GLU A 877 -7.20 -19.51 32.54
C GLU A 877 -7.16 -19.79 31.04
N LEU A 878 -8.16 -20.48 30.50
CA LEU A 878 -8.26 -20.75 29.07
C LEU A 878 -8.42 -19.47 28.24
N ARG A 879 -9.22 -18.50 28.71
CA ARG A 879 -9.40 -17.22 28.02
C ARG A 879 -8.14 -16.37 28.06
N LYS A 880 -7.33 -16.46 29.12
CA LYS A 880 -5.99 -15.83 29.16
C LYS A 880 -5.09 -16.43 28.08
N LEU A 881 -5.06 -17.75 27.95
CA LEU A 881 -4.33 -18.45 26.89
C LEU A 881 -4.82 -18.03 25.50
N MET A 882 -6.13 -18.00 25.26
CA MET A 882 -6.69 -17.56 23.97
C MET A 882 -6.34 -16.10 23.65
N ALA A 883 -6.49 -15.21 24.63
CA ALA A 883 -6.11 -13.81 24.48
C ALA A 883 -4.61 -13.65 24.17
N LEU A 884 -3.76 -14.49 24.78
CA LEU A 884 -2.34 -14.53 24.48
C LEU A 884 -2.09 -14.96 23.02
N PHE A 885 -2.76 -15.99 22.52
CA PHE A 885 -2.58 -16.41 21.12
C PHE A 885 -3.17 -15.42 20.09
N ASP A 886 -4.21 -14.67 20.46
CA ASP A 886 -4.95 -13.79 19.54
C ASP A 886 -4.45 -12.33 19.54
N SER A 887 -3.95 -11.83 20.67
CA SER A 887 -3.67 -10.41 20.86
C SER A 887 -2.26 -10.09 21.38
N PHE A 888 -1.46 -11.10 21.72
CA PHE A 888 -0.09 -10.89 22.17
C PHE A 888 0.82 -10.54 21.00
N GLN A 889 1.37 -9.32 21.01
CA GLN A 889 2.24 -8.80 19.95
C GLN A 889 3.40 -9.75 19.60
N PRO A 890 4.13 -10.34 20.55
CA PRO A 890 5.14 -11.35 20.24
C PRO A 890 4.60 -12.59 19.52
N MET A 891 3.38 -13.07 19.83
CA MET A 891 2.76 -14.18 19.07
C MET A 891 2.37 -13.76 17.65
N LEU A 892 1.91 -12.53 17.46
CA LEU A 892 1.60 -11.98 16.13
C LEU A 892 2.88 -11.79 15.29
N HIS A 893 3.96 -11.36 15.93
CA HIS A 893 5.28 -11.28 15.31
C HIS A 893 5.83 -12.66 14.95
N PHE A 894 5.72 -13.64 15.85
CA PHE A 894 6.08 -15.03 15.56
C PHE A 894 5.39 -15.51 14.27
N ARG A 895 4.06 -15.35 14.16
CA ARG A 895 3.27 -15.83 13.02
C ARG A 895 3.54 -15.12 11.68
N SER A 896 4.17 -13.95 11.71
CA SER A 896 4.51 -13.18 10.51
C SER A 896 5.97 -13.33 10.09
N HIS A 897 6.77 -14.07 10.86
CA HIS A 897 8.20 -14.22 10.63
C HIS A 897 8.50 -15.35 9.64
N PRO A 898 9.40 -15.19 8.65
CA PRO A 898 9.75 -16.24 7.69
C PRO A 898 10.23 -17.55 8.33
N PHE A 899 11.02 -17.45 9.40
CA PHE A 899 11.51 -18.61 10.19
C PHE A 899 10.41 -19.32 10.99
N SER A 900 9.22 -18.74 11.15
CA SER A 900 8.14 -19.41 11.87
C SER A 900 7.52 -20.57 11.08
N THR A 901 7.81 -20.68 9.79
CA THR A 901 7.36 -21.79 8.95
C THR A 901 7.99 -23.11 9.42
N GLY A 902 7.18 -24.17 9.54
CA GLY A 902 7.62 -25.47 10.07
C GLY A 902 6.92 -25.86 11.37
N ASP A 903 7.54 -26.77 12.13
CA ASP A 903 6.96 -27.45 13.31
C ASP A 903 6.33 -26.49 14.33
N ALA A 904 7.04 -25.41 14.71
CA ALA A 904 6.56 -24.47 15.73
C ALA A 904 5.27 -23.73 15.30
N SER A 905 5.11 -23.36 14.02
CA SER A 905 3.84 -22.78 13.54
C SER A 905 2.69 -23.78 13.52
N THR A 906 2.98 -25.04 13.16
CA THR A 906 1.96 -26.09 13.13
C THR A 906 1.49 -26.38 14.56
N ARG A 907 2.41 -26.50 15.53
CA ARG A 907 2.06 -26.64 16.96
C ARG A 907 1.28 -25.45 17.50
N ALA A 908 1.63 -24.22 17.11
CA ALA A 908 0.88 -23.01 17.48
C ALA A 908 -0.55 -23.03 16.94
N ALA A 909 -0.73 -23.46 15.68
CA ALA A 909 -2.04 -23.57 15.05
C ALA A 909 -2.91 -24.63 15.74
N SER A 910 -2.34 -25.80 16.05
CA SER A 910 -3.03 -26.87 16.78
C SER A 910 -3.47 -26.42 18.17
N ALA A 911 -2.59 -25.76 18.94
CA ALA A 911 -2.95 -25.19 20.24
C ALA A 911 -4.09 -24.16 20.12
N ARG A 912 -4.04 -23.27 19.11
CA ARG A 912 -5.08 -22.27 18.85
C ARG A 912 -6.43 -22.87 18.48
N GLN A 913 -6.46 -24.00 17.79
CA GLN A 913 -7.70 -24.69 17.43
C GLN A 913 -8.30 -25.48 18.59
N ALA A 914 -7.47 -26.01 19.49
CA ALA A 914 -7.94 -26.77 20.66
C ALA A 914 -8.61 -25.88 21.71
N MET A 915 -8.14 -24.64 21.90
CA MET A 915 -8.63 -23.78 22.99
C MET A 915 -10.12 -23.39 22.87
N PRO A 916 -10.64 -22.89 21.73
CA PRO A 916 -12.08 -22.58 21.61
C PRO A 916 -12.99 -23.79 21.80
N ARG A 917 -12.51 -24.98 21.45
CA ARG A 917 -13.25 -26.23 21.62
C ARG A 917 -13.31 -26.62 23.09
N LEU A 918 -12.20 -26.53 23.81
CA LEU A 918 -12.19 -26.71 25.26
C LEU A 918 -13.09 -25.67 25.95
N GLU A 919 -13.13 -24.43 25.45
CA GLU A 919 -14.01 -23.38 25.98
C GLU A 919 -15.47 -23.79 25.84
N MET A 920 -15.90 -24.22 24.66
CA MET A 920 -17.26 -24.72 24.43
C MET A 920 -17.62 -25.89 25.34
N ARG A 921 -16.68 -26.80 25.59
CA ARG A 921 -16.90 -27.95 26.49
C ARG A 921 -16.98 -27.53 27.95
N LEU A 922 -16.16 -26.57 28.38
CA LEU A 922 -16.26 -26.00 29.72
C LEU A 922 -17.57 -25.22 29.89
N LEU A 923 -18.00 -24.43 28.91
CA LEU A 923 -19.27 -23.69 28.94
C LEU A 923 -20.49 -24.60 29.00
N THR A 924 -20.42 -25.77 28.35
CA THR A 924 -21.51 -26.76 28.35
C THR A 924 -21.38 -27.79 29.47
N ALA A 925 -20.28 -27.77 30.23
CA ALA A 925 -20.10 -28.62 31.40
C ALA A 925 -20.94 -28.08 32.56
N ILE A 926 -21.72 -28.99 33.18
CA ILE A 926 -22.71 -28.71 34.23
C ILE A 926 -23.90 -27.96 33.64
N LYS A 927 -24.94 -28.70 33.21
CA LYS A 927 -26.27 -28.13 32.96
C LYS A 927 -26.85 -27.68 34.29
N ASP A 928 -27.47 -26.50 34.30
CA ASP A 928 -28.24 -26.02 35.45
C ASP A 928 -29.39 -26.98 35.80
#